data_AF-A0A9D9TLC8-F1
#
_entry.id   AF-A0A9D9TLC8-F1
#
_cell.length_a   1.000
_cell.length_b   1.000
_cell.length_c   1.000
_cell.angle_alpha   90.00
_cell.angle_beta   90.00
_cell.angle_gamma   90.00
#
_symmetry.space_group_name_H-M   'P 1'
#
loop_
_entity.id
_entity.type
_entity.pdbx_description
1 polymer ?
#
loop_
_entity_poly.entity_id
_entity_poly.type
_entity_poly.pdbx_seq_one_letter_code
_entity_poly.pdbx_strand_id
1 'polypeptide(L)'
;MSYVASAQLSTFEYPVATGEAFLSDKYDVFVKVGTQPEQKLQVLMSDANYRTLYEGDFKSNELRGRTFSFVHIDYDTSGAGLKFRVVKKFGTGATNVDISPKSYGYTPTIAGNEMSFTMDQNSKYISVNFKTADNLTGFDKWIKHMLCIFVDPPEKNKPSITATGVVEYSPTVTAAKLASASIIYFSKGFHNLKNYTDTSAVGSPISKRGILTLKTNQSVYLEGGAFLEGIIARVSRDDVNQKVYGRGILTGRKFYWSSHPQFAANEPSELSNVIELGKNATVSGIMYMESPNHGLVGGKMLVENVKFLGWHSNNDGVRIGQGSEVRNSFLRSVDDHFYNFGNYIHDCVLWAGHNGAILTYGWGGDVGDKTYTTGGTRMDNIDIINPEWVGLGNNNGIIMSQVGYDFSPGKQGTPSTLTSIKNMRIEGKIPGLINLKPRSGGLTGANVAIKVPASTVGYVGDLLLENISVESQYTKGLIRGEANPSIEGTSGKWLIKNVQIKNVTIGGVCMTNDNLEFFNNVDRNTMENFTFECRESIKDLTAISDTCTRAKLKWTDATTETGYKIARRLSPSTIFTTIATLPANTVQYIDNTLTPNSRFEYMITFQNSTGVSSDMSNVVAVQTSNCVILPTLVIQNLLQNEEVVSDRKITAIAKDSTSGIKNVKFELYKASNMTTAIETSVVQAEPYEFNLVANNLPNDNYVLRVLAVSNDLNETKMLSRDFKIKVNRILANEPQMSRRKVFVYPNPLEKTAKIYGINEKTTWELMDFSGKKILAGKGSQIDFSSNANGNYLLKVTGKTIKVSVKSK
;
A
#
# COMPACT_ATOMS: atom_id res chain seq x y z
N MET A 1 14.05 30.81 23.44
CA MET A 1 13.97 30.00 22.21
C MET A 1 12.71 30.41 21.48
N SER A 2 12.87 31.08 20.34
CA SER A 2 11.77 31.57 19.51
C SER A 2 11.03 30.40 18.86
N TYR A 3 9.75 30.23 19.20
CA TYR A 3 8.84 29.37 18.47
C TYR A 3 8.62 29.97 17.08
N VAL A 4 9.30 29.42 16.08
CA VAL A 4 8.85 29.55 14.69
C VAL A 4 7.68 28.59 14.56
N ALA A 5 6.45 29.11 14.46
CA ALA A 5 5.33 28.32 13.99
C ALA A 5 5.66 27.88 12.56
N SER A 6 6.14 26.65 12.37
CA SER A 6 6.19 26.09 11.03
C SER A 6 4.74 25.80 10.62
N ALA A 7 4.27 26.49 9.58
CA ALA A 7 2.93 26.34 9.03
C ALA A 7 2.80 24.98 8.33
N GLN A 8 2.79 23.89 9.11
CA GLN A 8 2.65 22.52 8.61
C GLN A 8 1.27 22.24 8.03
N LEU A 9 0.28 23.05 8.38
CA LEU A 9 -1.11 22.89 7.98
C LEU A 9 -1.64 24.21 7.43
N SER A 10 -2.20 24.19 6.22
CA SER A 10 -3.01 25.28 5.68
C SER A 10 -4.46 24.83 5.56
N THR A 11 -5.38 25.68 6.02
CA THR A 11 -6.83 25.46 5.93
C THR A 11 -7.46 26.59 5.12
N PHE A 12 -8.59 26.30 4.47
CA PHE A 12 -9.26 27.26 3.59
C PHE A 12 -10.69 27.51 4.07
N GLU A 13 -11.07 28.78 4.15
CA GLU A 13 -12.45 29.20 4.44
C GLU A 13 -13.09 29.70 3.15
N TYR A 14 -14.17 29.04 2.74
CA TYR A 14 -14.95 29.38 1.56
C TYR A 14 -16.20 30.21 1.95
N PRO A 15 -16.74 30.99 1.01
CA PRO A 15 -17.96 31.79 1.19
C PRO A 15 -19.21 30.89 1.33
N VAL A 16 -20.01 31.11 2.38
CA VAL A 16 -21.14 30.23 2.79
C VAL A 16 -22.42 31.00 3.12
N ALA A 17 -22.55 32.23 2.64
CA ALA A 17 -23.81 32.97 2.70
C ALA A 17 -24.87 32.30 1.79
N THR A 18 -26.13 32.71 1.97
CA THR A 18 -27.24 32.19 1.17
C THR A 18 -26.97 32.33 -0.33
N GLY A 19 -26.91 31.19 -1.02
CA GLY A 19 -26.65 31.13 -2.47
C GLY A 19 -25.20 30.86 -2.88
N GLU A 20 -24.28 30.74 -1.91
CA GLU A 20 -22.85 30.44 -2.12
C GLU A 20 -22.55 28.93 -1.89
N ALA A 21 -21.40 28.57 -1.30
CA ALA A 21 -21.11 27.18 -0.95
C ALA A 21 -21.99 26.70 0.22
N PHE A 22 -22.37 25.43 0.23
CA PHE A 22 -23.12 24.86 1.35
C PHE A 22 -22.20 24.32 2.43
N LEU A 23 -22.49 24.63 3.69
CA LEU A 23 -21.90 23.95 4.83
C LEU A 23 -22.56 22.58 5.03
N SER A 24 -21.76 21.58 5.39
CA SER A 24 -22.28 20.27 5.77
C SER A 24 -23.06 20.37 7.07
N ASP A 25 -24.32 19.95 7.03
CA ASP A 25 -25.13 19.68 8.21
C ASP A 25 -24.98 18.21 8.68
N LYS A 26 -24.17 17.40 7.97
CA LYS A 26 -24.00 15.96 8.21
C LYS A 26 -22.78 15.62 9.05
N TYR A 27 -21.69 16.37 8.90
CA TYR A 27 -20.41 16.06 9.55
C TYR A 27 -19.73 17.32 10.09
N ASP A 28 -19.11 17.20 11.25
CA ASP A 28 -18.05 18.12 11.70
C ASP A 28 -16.71 17.38 11.62
N VAL A 29 -15.66 18.07 11.14
CA VAL A 29 -14.30 17.52 11.05
C VAL A 29 -13.35 18.42 11.82
N PHE A 30 -12.47 17.79 12.59
CA PHE A 30 -11.44 18.44 13.39
C PHE A 30 -10.08 17.83 13.08
N VAL A 31 -9.04 18.64 13.17
CA VAL A 31 -7.65 18.20 12.95
C VAL A 31 -6.73 18.79 14.01
N LYS A 32 -5.70 18.03 14.36
CA LYS A 32 -4.64 18.44 15.27
C LYS A 32 -3.28 18.08 14.67
N VAL A 33 -2.33 19.02 14.71
CA VAL A 33 -0.94 18.81 14.28
C VAL A 33 -0.09 18.50 15.51
N GLY A 34 0.41 17.28 15.64
CA GLY A 34 1.22 16.86 16.79
C GLY A 34 0.53 17.14 18.14
N THR A 35 1.13 18.01 18.98
CA THR A 35 0.60 18.38 20.30
C THR A 35 -0.24 19.66 20.29
N GLN A 36 -0.37 20.36 19.16
CA GLN A 36 -1.09 21.62 19.05
C GLN A 36 -2.58 21.51 19.44
N PRO A 37 -3.26 22.62 19.73
CA PRO A 37 -4.71 22.60 19.91
C PRO A 37 -5.43 22.01 18.69
N GLU A 38 -6.55 21.36 18.94
CA GLU A 38 -7.40 20.86 17.85
C GLU A 38 -8.13 22.04 17.18
N GLN A 39 -8.16 22.03 15.85
CA GLN A 39 -8.84 23.02 15.02
C GLN A 39 -10.05 22.37 14.33
N LYS A 40 -11.20 23.05 14.36
CA LYS A 40 -12.37 22.68 13.54
C LYS A 40 -12.15 23.14 12.11
N LEU A 41 -12.40 22.25 11.14
CA LEU A 41 -12.31 22.54 9.72
C LEU A 41 -13.68 22.92 9.15
N GLN A 42 -13.70 23.82 8.17
CA GLN A 42 -14.89 24.09 7.37
C GLN A 42 -15.20 22.86 6.50
N VAL A 43 -16.38 22.26 6.70
CA VAL A 43 -16.85 21.11 5.92
C VAL A 43 -17.87 21.62 4.91
N LEU A 44 -17.50 21.62 3.64
CA LEU A 44 -18.42 21.98 2.56
C LEU A 44 -19.27 20.78 2.14
N MET A 45 -20.35 21.05 1.42
CA MET A 45 -21.27 20.05 0.92
C MET A 45 -21.79 20.40 -0.48
N SER A 46 -22.00 19.37 -1.29
CA SER A 46 -22.85 19.41 -2.48
C SER A 46 -23.97 18.40 -2.32
N ASP A 47 -25.11 18.64 -2.95
CA ASP A 47 -26.24 17.72 -2.98
C ASP A 47 -26.66 17.44 -4.44
N ALA A 48 -27.26 16.28 -4.68
CA ALA A 48 -27.64 15.86 -6.03
C ALA A 48 -28.79 16.70 -6.64
N ASN A 49 -29.40 17.60 -5.87
CA ASN A 49 -30.47 18.50 -6.30
C ASN A 49 -29.96 19.93 -6.57
N TYR A 50 -28.64 20.17 -6.63
CA TYR A 50 -27.99 21.50 -6.65
C TYR A 50 -28.56 22.55 -7.62
N ARG A 51 -29.28 22.14 -8.67
CA ARG A 51 -30.11 23.03 -9.50
C ARG A 51 -31.55 22.54 -9.58
N THR A 52 -31.77 21.38 -10.18
CA THR A 52 -33.07 20.69 -10.21
C THR A 52 -32.77 19.24 -10.58
N LEU A 53 -33.07 18.30 -9.69
CA LEU A 53 -32.98 16.89 -10.04
C LEU A 53 -34.07 16.56 -11.07
N TYR A 54 -33.63 16.08 -12.23
CA TYR A 54 -34.53 15.66 -13.29
C TYR A 54 -35.02 14.24 -13.02
N GLU A 55 -36.33 14.04 -12.92
CA GLU A 55 -36.92 12.70 -12.73
C GLU A 55 -36.59 11.73 -13.88
N GLY A 56 -36.24 12.24 -15.06
CA GLY A 56 -35.78 11.43 -16.20
C GLY A 56 -34.33 10.93 -16.10
N ASP A 57 -33.56 11.33 -15.08
CA ASP A 57 -32.36 10.60 -14.69
C ASP A 57 -32.79 9.22 -14.17
N PHE A 58 -32.31 8.13 -14.77
CA PHE A 58 -32.73 6.77 -14.43
C PHE A 58 -32.37 6.36 -12.98
N LYS A 59 -31.52 7.14 -12.30
CA LYS A 59 -31.19 6.99 -10.87
C LYS A 59 -31.62 8.18 -10.01
N SER A 60 -32.50 9.05 -10.50
CA SER A 60 -33.08 10.17 -9.74
C SER A 60 -33.58 9.76 -8.35
N ASN A 61 -34.32 8.65 -8.24
CA ASN A 61 -34.83 8.16 -6.95
C ASN A 61 -33.74 7.80 -5.93
N GLU A 62 -32.62 7.25 -6.40
CA GLU A 62 -31.47 6.95 -5.55
C GLU A 62 -30.70 8.22 -5.17
N LEU A 63 -30.58 9.17 -6.10
CA LEU A 63 -29.89 10.45 -5.89
C LEU A 63 -30.61 11.39 -4.93
N ARG A 64 -31.94 11.29 -4.82
CA ARG A 64 -32.75 12.20 -4.01
C ARG A 64 -32.29 12.26 -2.55
N GLY A 65 -31.84 13.45 -2.14
CA GLY A 65 -31.39 13.70 -0.77
C GLY A 65 -30.02 13.11 -0.42
N ARG A 66 -29.25 12.63 -1.41
CA ARG A 66 -27.84 12.29 -1.24
C ARG A 66 -26.99 13.55 -1.17
N THR A 67 -25.93 13.49 -0.37
CA THR A 67 -25.00 14.61 -0.20
C THR A 67 -23.55 14.12 -0.24
N PHE A 68 -22.67 15.01 -0.69
CA PHE A 68 -21.23 14.83 -0.73
C PHE A 68 -20.59 15.93 0.13
N SER A 69 -20.17 15.57 1.34
CA SER A 69 -19.42 16.48 2.23
C SER A 69 -17.94 16.34 1.98
N PHE A 70 -17.19 17.43 2.09
CA PHE A 70 -15.75 17.39 1.91
C PHE A 70 -15.00 18.48 2.67
N VAL A 71 -13.72 18.19 2.90
CA VAL A 71 -12.74 19.11 3.49
C VAL A 71 -11.48 19.10 2.64
N HIS A 72 -10.84 20.27 2.51
CA HIS A 72 -9.59 20.43 1.80
C HIS A 72 -8.57 21.16 2.68
N ILE A 73 -7.38 20.58 2.82
CA ILE A 73 -6.25 21.15 3.54
C ILE A 73 -4.95 20.90 2.76
N ASP A 74 -3.94 21.73 3.01
CA ASP A 74 -2.56 21.41 2.64
C ASP A 74 -1.77 20.96 3.88
N TYR A 75 -0.91 19.96 3.71
CA TYR A 75 -0.06 19.44 4.77
C TYR A 75 1.40 19.25 4.33
N ASP A 76 2.32 19.90 5.06
CA ASP A 76 3.76 19.66 4.97
C ASP A 76 4.16 18.49 5.88
N THR A 77 4.64 17.41 5.26
CA THR A 77 5.05 16.18 5.94
C THR A 77 6.38 16.32 6.68
N SER A 78 7.05 17.48 6.62
CA SER A 78 8.33 17.74 7.29
C SER A 78 8.27 17.76 8.83
N GLY A 79 7.09 17.69 9.46
CA GLY A 79 7.03 17.49 10.91
C GLY A 79 5.88 16.65 11.44
N ALA A 80 5.10 17.17 12.40
CA ALA A 80 4.29 16.30 13.24
C ALA A 80 3.05 15.79 12.50
N GLY A 81 2.71 14.51 12.67
CA GLY A 81 1.54 13.89 12.04
C GLY A 81 0.21 14.57 12.38
N LEU A 82 -0.76 14.42 11.49
CA LEU A 82 -2.14 14.86 11.65
C LEU A 82 -2.94 13.84 12.43
N LYS A 83 -3.73 14.30 13.41
CA LYS A 83 -4.80 13.51 14.02
C LYS A 83 -6.15 14.13 13.64
N PHE A 84 -6.98 13.35 12.98
CA PHE A 84 -8.34 13.73 12.64
C PHE A 84 -9.33 13.19 13.66
N ARG A 85 -10.38 13.98 13.90
CA ARG A 85 -11.59 13.57 14.61
C ARG A 85 -12.79 13.98 13.77
N VAL A 86 -13.70 13.04 13.51
CA VAL A 86 -14.87 13.25 12.66
C VAL A 86 -16.11 12.91 13.46
N VAL A 87 -17.09 13.82 13.45
CA VAL A 87 -18.36 13.68 14.17
C VAL A 87 -19.51 13.59 13.18
N LYS A 88 -20.27 12.50 13.23
CA LYS A 88 -21.54 12.29 12.52
C LYS A 88 -22.68 13.03 13.24
N LYS A 89 -23.43 13.86 12.53
CA LYS A 89 -24.46 14.77 13.10
C LYS A 89 -25.90 14.34 12.84
N PHE A 90 -26.10 13.23 12.13
CA PHE A 90 -27.42 12.75 11.73
C PHE A 90 -27.63 11.31 12.19
N GLY A 91 -28.91 10.91 12.28
CA GLY A 91 -29.31 9.52 12.48
C GLY A 91 -28.72 8.85 13.71
N THR A 92 -28.46 7.55 13.61
CA THR A 92 -27.99 6.72 14.73
C THR A 92 -26.46 6.69 14.82
N GLY A 93 -25.92 6.36 16.00
CA GLY A 93 -24.49 6.15 16.15
C GLY A 93 -23.99 4.90 15.44
N ALA A 94 -22.72 4.90 15.06
CA ALA A 94 -22.12 3.78 14.35
C ALA A 94 -21.21 2.99 15.28
N THR A 95 -21.21 1.67 15.12
CA THR A 95 -20.24 0.77 15.76
C THR A 95 -19.08 0.43 14.82
N ASN A 96 -19.19 0.80 13.55
CA ASN A 96 -18.21 0.53 12.51
C ASN A 96 -18.08 1.72 11.56
N VAL A 97 -16.84 2.01 11.14
CA VAL A 97 -16.50 3.05 10.18
C VAL A 97 -15.39 2.54 9.27
N ASP A 98 -15.56 2.77 7.97
CA ASP A 98 -14.50 2.49 6.99
C ASP A 98 -13.77 3.80 6.65
N ILE A 99 -12.45 3.71 6.50
CA ILE A 99 -11.63 4.69 5.79
C ILE A 99 -11.14 4.02 4.51
N SER A 100 -11.49 4.61 3.37
CA SER A 100 -11.03 4.18 2.05
C SER A 100 -10.14 5.27 1.44
N PRO A 101 -9.09 4.95 0.68
CA PRO A 101 -8.63 3.60 0.37
C PRO A 101 -7.99 2.88 1.57
N LYS A 102 -8.35 1.60 1.76
CA LYS A 102 -7.75 0.65 2.71
C LYS A 102 -6.26 0.46 2.46
N SER A 103 -5.81 0.64 1.22
CA SER A 103 -4.40 0.57 0.82
C SER A 103 -3.51 1.61 1.52
N TYR A 104 -4.09 2.68 2.06
CA TYR A 104 -3.36 3.65 2.87
C TYR A 104 -3.10 3.18 4.31
N GLY A 105 -3.74 2.10 4.76
CA GLY A 105 -3.45 1.46 6.04
C GLY A 105 -3.92 2.24 7.28
N TYR A 106 -4.83 3.20 7.13
CA TYR A 106 -5.38 3.95 8.26
C TYR A 106 -6.38 3.11 9.04
N THR A 107 -6.17 3.01 10.35
CA THR A 107 -7.08 2.31 11.27
C THR A 107 -7.84 3.33 12.11
N PRO A 108 -9.17 3.47 11.93
CA PRO A 108 -9.96 4.37 12.75
C PRO A 108 -10.25 3.78 14.14
N THR A 109 -10.32 4.63 15.15
CA THR A 109 -10.99 4.35 16.42
C THR A 109 -12.39 4.95 16.38
N ILE A 110 -13.40 4.25 16.89
CA ILE A 110 -14.79 4.75 16.91
C ILE A 110 -15.38 4.71 18.32
N ALA A 111 -16.14 5.75 18.67
CA ALA A 111 -16.91 5.87 19.90
C ALA A 111 -18.24 6.58 19.59
N GLY A 112 -19.30 5.80 19.38
CA GLY A 112 -20.65 6.33 19.11
C GLY A 112 -20.74 7.06 17.77
N ASN A 113 -20.93 8.38 17.80
CA ASN A 113 -21.04 9.22 16.60
C ASN A 113 -19.70 9.78 16.14
N GLU A 114 -18.61 9.47 16.84
CA GLU A 114 -17.31 10.05 16.60
C GLU A 114 -16.28 8.98 16.23
N MET A 115 -15.41 9.30 15.29
CA MET A 115 -14.22 8.51 15.00
C MET A 115 -12.96 9.37 15.00
N SER A 116 -11.80 8.73 15.17
CA SER A 116 -10.50 9.38 15.04
C SER A 116 -9.49 8.49 14.31
N PHE A 117 -8.56 9.09 13.56
CA PHE A 117 -7.42 8.40 12.96
C PHE A 117 -6.22 9.34 12.85
N THR A 118 -5.04 8.77 12.61
CA THR A 118 -3.79 9.53 12.42
C THR A 118 -3.25 9.30 11.02
N MET A 119 -2.66 10.35 10.44
CA MET A 119 -2.04 10.35 9.12
C MET A 119 -0.78 11.21 9.13
N ASP A 120 0.27 10.74 8.46
CA ASP A 120 1.59 11.36 8.37
C ASP A 120 2.00 11.68 6.92
N GLN A 121 1.02 11.72 6.01
CA GLN A 121 1.24 11.84 4.56
C GLN A 121 0.33 12.92 3.96
N ASN A 122 0.76 13.47 2.82
CA ASN A 122 -0.04 14.30 1.91
C ASN A 122 -0.23 13.59 0.57
N SER A 123 -0.94 14.22 -0.37
CA SER A 123 -1.48 13.58 -1.58
C SER A 123 -2.31 12.34 -1.21
N LYS A 124 -3.13 12.48 -0.16
CA LYS A 124 -4.03 11.44 0.34
C LYS A 124 -5.46 11.93 0.29
N TYR A 125 -6.28 11.21 -0.45
CA TYR A 125 -7.71 11.49 -0.60
C TYR A 125 -8.48 10.32 -0.02
N ILE A 126 -9.21 10.57 1.05
CA ILE A 126 -9.89 9.52 1.79
C ILE A 126 -11.40 9.75 1.81
N SER A 127 -12.15 8.67 1.78
CA SER A 127 -13.56 8.64 2.12
C SER A 127 -13.73 8.06 3.53
N VAL A 128 -14.60 8.69 4.33
CA VAL A 128 -15.01 8.19 5.65
C VAL A 128 -16.47 7.77 5.57
N ASN A 129 -16.75 6.51 5.92
CA ASN A 129 -18.09 5.94 5.83
C ASN A 129 -18.54 5.31 7.16
N PHE A 130 -19.41 6.01 7.89
CA PHE A 130 -20.08 5.48 9.07
C PHE A 130 -21.15 4.44 8.66
N LYS A 131 -20.93 3.18 9.01
CA LYS A 131 -21.79 2.05 8.61
C LYS A 131 -23.04 2.00 9.47
N THR A 132 -24.08 2.68 9.02
CA THR A 132 -25.39 2.76 9.68
C THR A 132 -26.50 2.66 8.63
N ALA A 133 -27.64 2.09 9.01
CA ALA A 133 -28.77 1.92 8.09
C ALA A 133 -29.30 3.28 7.58
N ASP A 134 -29.24 4.33 8.41
CA ASP A 134 -29.64 5.69 8.04
C ASP A 134 -28.68 6.39 7.06
N ASN A 135 -27.46 5.89 6.92
CA ASN A 135 -26.48 6.39 5.94
C ASN A 135 -26.46 5.58 4.63
N LEU A 136 -27.47 4.73 4.40
CA LEU A 136 -27.65 4.01 3.15
C LEU A 136 -28.83 4.59 2.37
N THR A 137 -28.72 4.58 1.05
CA THR A 137 -29.86 4.84 0.17
C THR A 137 -30.89 3.70 0.24
N GLY A 138 -32.07 3.93 -0.33
CA GLY A 138 -33.21 3.03 -0.20
C GLY A 138 -33.04 1.70 -0.92
N PHE A 139 -32.72 1.73 -2.22
CA PHE A 139 -32.75 0.58 -3.12
C PHE A 139 -31.37 -0.05 -3.25
N ASP A 140 -30.40 0.70 -3.78
CA ASP A 140 -29.07 0.18 -4.13
C ASP A 140 -28.09 0.17 -2.93
N LYS A 141 -28.52 0.70 -1.78
CA LYS A 141 -27.75 0.76 -0.53
C LYS A 141 -26.38 1.45 -0.70
N TRP A 142 -26.32 2.48 -1.52
CA TRP A 142 -25.14 3.34 -1.62
C TRP A 142 -24.99 4.22 -0.39
N ILE A 143 -23.79 4.79 -0.21
CA ILE A 143 -23.55 5.79 0.85
C ILE A 143 -24.44 7.02 0.57
N LYS A 144 -25.29 7.37 1.53
CA LYS A 144 -26.26 8.47 1.38
C LYS A 144 -25.61 9.84 1.64
N HIS A 145 -24.91 9.97 2.76
CA HIS A 145 -24.20 11.18 3.14
C HIS A 145 -22.70 10.88 3.14
N MET A 146 -22.05 11.19 2.03
CA MET A 146 -20.63 10.91 1.83
C MET A 146 -19.78 11.95 2.56
N LEU A 147 -18.58 11.55 2.98
CA LEU A 147 -17.55 12.45 3.46
C LEU A 147 -16.22 12.10 2.81
N CYS A 148 -15.55 13.10 2.24
CA CYS A 148 -14.15 13.00 1.81
C CYS A 148 -13.26 14.03 2.53
N ILE A 149 -12.02 13.63 2.82
CA ILE A 149 -10.98 14.53 3.34
C ILE A 149 -9.84 14.53 2.33
N PHE A 150 -9.52 15.71 1.80
CA PHE A 150 -8.48 15.90 0.81
C PHE A 150 -7.29 16.59 1.45
N VAL A 151 -6.15 15.89 1.49
CA VAL A 151 -4.90 16.41 2.07
C VAL A 151 -3.86 16.52 0.97
N ASP A 152 -3.73 17.72 0.43
CA ASP A 152 -2.78 18.04 -0.62
C ASP A 152 -1.41 18.44 -0.05
N PRO A 153 -0.34 18.37 -0.85
CA PRO A 153 0.93 18.98 -0.50
C PRO A 153 0.80 20.52 -0.50
N PRO A 154 1.70 21.25 0.19
CA PRO A 154 1.71 22.70 0.18
C PRO A 154 1.66 23.26 -1.24
N GLU A 155 0.77 24.22 -1.46
CA GLU A 155 0.64 24.91 -2.75
C GLU A 155 1.98 25.54 -3.20
N LYS A 156 2.31 25.34 -4.47
CA LYS A 156 3.50 25.93 -5.10
C LYS A 156 3.08 26.93 -6.16
N ASN A 157 3.95 27.92 -6.41
CA ASN A 157 3.79 28.90 -7.49
C ASN A 157 2.51 29.76 -7.41
N LYS A 158 2.04 30.07 -6.19
CA LYS A 158 0.97 31.07 -5.99
C LYS A 158 1.41 32.42 -6.59
N PRO A 159 0.67 32.98 -7.57
CA PRO A 159 1.02 34.27 -8.17
C PRO A 159 0.78 35.42 -7.19
N SER A 160 1.61 36.46 -7.25
CA SER A 160 1.32 37.72 -6.56
C SER A 160 0.27 38.50 -7.34
N ILE A 161 -0.76 38.99 -6.66
CA ILE A 161 -1.83 39.80 -7.28
C ILE A 161 -1.33 41.11 -7.90
N THR A 162 -0.18 41.60 -7.43
CA THR A 162 0.47 42.82 -7.93
C THR A 162 1.50 42.54 -9.04
N ALA A 163 1.72 41.28 -9.41
CA ALA A 163 2.69 40.95 -10.45
C ALA A 163 2.22 41.39 -11.83
N THR A 164 3.17 41.79 -12.67
CA THR A 164 2.90 42.19 -14.06
C THR A 164 2.17 41.08 -14.81
N GLY A 165 1.08 41.43 -15.49
CA GLY A 165 0.26 40.49 -16.26
C GLY A 165 -0.77 39.71 -15.43
N VAL A 166 -0.83 39.92 -14.12
CA VAL A 166 -1.89 39.39 -13.26
C VAL A 166 -3.03 40.41 -13.18
N VAL A 167 -4.26 39.95 -13.43
CA VAL A 167 -5.47 40.78 -13.32
C VAL A 167 -6.44 40.07 -12.39
N GLU A 168 -6.76 40.72 -11.27
CA GLU A 168 -7.82 40.28 -10.37
C GLU A 168 -9.19 40.42 -11.05
N TYR A 169 -9.98 39.35 -10.99
CA TYR A 169 -11.36 39.38 -11.45
C TYR A 169 -12.23 40.19 -10.48
N SER A 170 -13.11 41.02 -11.06
CA SER A 170 -14.28 41.55 -10.37
C SER A 170 -15.45 41.61 -11.36
N PRO A 171 -16.72 41.71 -10.90
CA PRO A 171 -17.86 41.84 -11.81
C PRO A 171 -17.76 43.03 -12.78
N THR A 172 -16.99 44.07 -12.41
CA THR A 172 -16.86 45.33 -13.16
C THR A 172 -15.48 45.53 -13.80
N VAL A 173 -14.57 44.55 -13.73
CA VAL A 173 -13.29 44.64 -14.46
C VAL A 173 -13.57 44.74 -15.96
N THR A 174 -12.79 45.53 -16.70
CA THR A 174 -13.06 45.71 -18.13
C THR A 174 -12.64 44.48 -18.94
N ALA A 175 -13.36 44.20 -20.02
CA ALA A 175 -13.06 43.11 -20.94
C ALA A 175 -11.64 43.22 -21.51
N ALA A 176 -11.18 44.44 -21.80
CA ALA A 176 -9.83 44.69 -22.28
C ALA A 176 -8.75 44.25 -21.28
N LYS A 177 -8.94 44.50 -19.97
CA LYS A 177 -7.98 44.10 -18.93
C LYS A 177 -7.91 42.58 -18.80
N LEU A 178 -9.06 41.91 -18.73
CA LEU A 178 -9.12 40.44 -18.68
C LEU A 178 -8.53 39.81 -19.94
N ALA A 179 -8.80 40.40 -21.11
CA ALA A 179 -8.24 39.93 -22.37
C ALA A 179 -6.72 40.11 -22.41
N SER A 180 -6.15 41.14 -21.78
CA SER A 180 -4.69 41.33 -21.72
C SER A 180 -3.98 40.51 -20.64
N ALA A 181 -4.73 39.89 -19.72
CA ALA A 181 -4.15 39.20 -18.57
C ALA A 181 -3.39 37.93 -19.00
N SER A 182 -2.16 37.76 -18.51
CA SER A 182 -1.46 36.47 -18.53
C SER A 182 -2.07 35.52 -17.50
N ILE A 183 -2.47 36.05 -16.34
CA ILE A 183 -3.15 35.32 -15.27
C ILE A 183 -4.40 36.10 -14.86
N ILE A 184 -5.56 35.46 -14.95
CA ILE A 184 -6.80 35.93 -14.34
C ILE A 184 -6.84 35.35 -12.92
N TYR A 185 -6.79 36.23 -11.92
CA TYR A 185 -6.70 35.88 -10.51
C TYR A 185 -8.08 35.99 -9.85
N PHE A 186 -8.57 34.89 -9.27
CA PHE A 186 -9.76 34.88 -8.44
C PHE A 186 -9.33 34.78 -6.97
N SER A 187 -9.48 35.90 -6.25
CA SER A 187 -9.21 35.98 -4.81
C SER A 187 -10.17 35.14 -3.99
N LYS A 188 -9.85 34.87 -2.73
CA LYS A 188 -10.81 34.25 -1.80
C LYS A 188 -12.17 34.99 -1.82
N GLY A 189 -13.27 34.25 -1.76
CA GLY A 189 -14.63 34.80 -1.85
C GLY A 189 -15.47 34.19 -2.97
N PHE A 190 -16.70 34.69 -3.10
CA PHE A 190 -17.69 34.19 -4.04
C PHE A 190 -17.62 34.94 -5.38
N HIS A 191 -17.51 34.19 -6.46
CA HIS A 191 -17.40 34.71 -7.82
C HIS A 191 -18.43 34.05 -8.72
N ASN A 192 -19.42 34.80 -9.18
CA ASN A 192 -20.39 34.30 -10.14
C ASN A 192 -20.17 34.98 -11.49
N LEU A 193 -19.75 34.21 -12.49
CA LEU A 193 -19.42 34.75 -13.80
C LEU A 193 -20.64 35.33 -14.54
N LYS A 194 -21.87 34.96 -14.18
CA LYS A 194 -23.09 35.58 -14.74
C LYS A 194 -23.30 37.01 -14.25
N ASN A 195 -22.61 37.44 -13.19
CA ASN A 195 -22.64 38.83 -12.69
C ASN A 195 -21.67 39.76 -13.42
N TYR A 196 -20.82 39.23 -14.31
CA TYR A 196 -19.88 40.04 -15.06
C TYR A 196 -20.60 41.02 -15.98
N THR A 197 -20.26 42.31 -15.93
CA THR A 197 -21.05 43.37 -16.57
C THR A 197 -20.61 43.68 -18.00
N ASP A 198 -19.33 43.52 -18.32
CA ASP A 198 -18.77 43.93 -19.62
C ASP A 198 -18.80 42.79 -20.67
N THR A 199 -20.00 42.23 -20.86
CA THR A 199 -20.24 41.05 -21.71
C THR A 199 -20.51 41.39 -23.19
N SER A 200 -20.84 42.64 -23.50
CA SER A 200 -21.14 43.10 -24.86
C SER A 200 -19.92 43.64 -25.61
N ALA A 201 -18.78 43.84 -24.94
CA ALA A 201 -17.56 44.26 -25.60
C ALA A 201 -17.10 43.21 -26.63
N VAL A 202 -16.67 43.67 -27.81
CA VAL A 202 -16.10 42.81 -28.85
C VAL A 202 -14.89 42.07 -28.27
N GLY A 203 -14.91 40.74 -28.32
CA GLY A 203 -13.84 39.90 -27.78
C GLY A 203 -13.83 39.77 -26.25
N SER A 204 -14.97 40.03 -25.58
CA SER A 204 -15.09 39.85 -24.13
C SER A 204 -14.75 38.40 -23.71
N PRO A 205 -13.81 38.18 -22.77
CA PRO A 205 -13.44 36.84 -22.33
C PRO A 205 -14.54 36.12 -21.55
N ILE A 206 -15.50 36.85 -20.98
CA ILE A 206 -16.58 36.27 -20.19
C ILE A 206 -17.92 36.59 -20.86
N SER A 207 -18.68 35.55 -21.20
CA SER A 207 -20.01 35.71 -21.79
C SER A 207 -21.07 36.01 -20.72
N LYS A 208 -22.21 36.59 -21.12
CA LYS A 208 -23.40 36.78 -20.26
C LYS A 208 -23.95 35.48 -19.64
N ARG A 209 -23.52 34.32 -20.13
CA ARG A 209 -23.91 33.01 -19.62
C ARG A 209 -22.96 32.49 -18.54
N GLY A 210 -21.91 33.23 -18.19
CA GLY A 210 -20.93 32.80 -17.20
C GLY A 210 -19.90 31.81 -17.74
N ILE A 211 -19.50 31.99 -18.99
CA ILE A 211 -18.47 31.19 -19.66
C ILE A 211 -17.22 32.06 -19.77
N LEU A 212 -16.12 31.66 -19.12
CA LEU A 212 -14.81 32.29 -19.25
C LEU A 212 -13.98 31.56 -20.30
N THR A 213 -13.66 32.23 -21.40
CA THR A 213 -12.85 31.66 -22.48
C THR A 213 -11.39 32.06 -22.32
N LEU A 214 -10.51 31.06 -22.26
CA LEU A 214 -9.06 31.25 -22.22
C LEU A 214 -8.45 31.10 -23.61
N LYS A 215 -7.40 31.85 -23.87
CA LYS A 215 -6.58 31.78 -25.07
C LYS A 215 -5.19 31.24 -24.76
N THR A 216 -4.41 30.97 -25.81
CA THR A 216 -3.01 30.54 -25.71
C THR A 216 -2.20 31.31 -24.66
N ASN A 217 -1.45 30.59 -23.83
CA ASN A 217 -0.62 31.06 -22.71
C ASN A 217 -1.37 31.77 -21.57
N GLN A 218 -2.70 31.82 -21.58
CA GLN A 218 -3.48 32.44 -20.51
C GLN A 218 -3.78 31.45 -19.39
N SER A 219 -3.71 31.92 -18.15
CA SER A 219 -3.97 31.11 -16.97
C SER A 219 -5.12 31.67 -16.12
N VAL A 220 -5.80 30.78 -15.40
CA VAL A 220 -6.71 31.08 -14.30
C VAL A 220 -6.07 30.57 -13.02
N TYR A 221 -5.99 31.45 -12.02
CA TYR A 221 -5.60 31.08 -10.66
C TYR A 221 -6.80 31.22 -9.72
N LEU A 222 -7.13 30.14 -9.00
CA LEU A 222 -8.19 30.12 -7.99
C LEU A 222 -7.56 30.00 -6.61
N GLU A 223 -7.52 31.11 -5.86
CA GLU A 223 -6.97 31.13 -4.50
C GLU A 223 -7.73 30.16 -3.58
N GLY A 224 -7.05 29.60 -2.58
CA GLY A 224 -7.72 28.88 -1.50
C GLY A 224 -8.80 29.74 -0.82
N GLY A 225 -10.04 29.22 -0.78
CA GLY A 225 -11.22 29.98 -0.34
C GLY A 225 -11.97 30.71 -1.46
N ALA A 226 -11.50 30.66 -2.72
CA ALA A 226 -12.26 31.13 -3.87
C ALA A 226 -13.33 30.09 -4.27
N PHE A 227 -14.56 30.56 -4.48
CA PHE A 227 -15.68 29.76 -4.96
C PHE A 227 -16.24 30.37 -6.26
N LEU A 228 -15.92 29.74 -7.39
CA LEU A 228 -16.22 30.23 -8.73
C LEU A 228 -17.40 29.47 -9.35
N GLU A 229 -18.52 30.14 -9.56
CA GLU A 229 -19.65 29.65 -10.36
C GLU A 229 -19.51 30.06 -11.82
N GLY A 230 -19.36 29.06 -12.69
CA GLY A 230 -19.13 29.27 -14.12
C GLY A 230 -18.55 28.04 -14.79
N ILE A 231 -18.19 28.18 -16.07
CA ILE A 231 -17.40 27.18 -16.80
C ILE A 231 -16.22 27.86 -17.51
N ILE A 232 -15.16 27.10 -17.72
CA ILE A 232 -13.96 27.55 -18.42
C ILE A 232 -13.90 26.88 -19.80
N ALA A 233 -13.73 27.68 -20.84
CA ALA A 233 -13.68 27.24 -22.23
C ALA A 233 -12.38 27.69 -22.92
N ARG A 234 -12.19 27.23 -24.16
CA ARG A 234 -11.10 27.61 -25.06
C ARG A 234 -11.63 28.33 -26.29
N VAL A 235 -10.81 29.18 -26.90
CA VAL A 235 -11.16 29.84 -28.17
C VAL A 235 -11.00 28.87 -29.34
N SER A 236 -9.89 28.13 -29.37
CA SER A 236 -9.51 27.23 -30.46
C SER A 236 -9.11 25.84 -29.94
N ARG A 237 -9.18 24.80 -30.78
CA ARG A 237 -8.67 23.44 -30.45
C ARG A 237 -7.14 23.44 -30.39
N ASP A 238 -6.53 24.43 -31.03
CA ASP A 238 -5.10 24.61 -31.16
C ASP A 238 -4.51 25.61 -30.16
N ASP A 239 -5.32 26.14 -29.25
CA ASP A 239 -4.78 26.93 -28.13
C ASP A 239 -3.77 26.11 -27.35
N VAL A 240 -2.66 26.74 -26.91
CA VAL A 240 -1.61 26.03 -26.17
C VAL A 240 -1.30 26.66 -24.82
N ASN A 241 -0.82 25.83 -23.89
CA ASN A 241 -0.26 26.25 -22.59
C ASN A 241 -1.23 27.02 -21.69
N GLN A 242 -2.54 26.78 -21.81
CA GLN A 242 -3.52 27.30 -20.85
C GLN A 242 -3.35 26.62 -19.49
N LYS A 243 -3.64 27.33 -18.40
CA LYS A 243 -3.59 26.75 -17.05
C LYS A 243 -4.82 27.08 -16.23
N VAL A 244 -5.29 26.13 -15.43
CA VAL A 244 -6.28 26.36 -14.37
C VAL A 244 -5.74 25.73 -13.09
N TYR A 245 -5.39 26.54 -12.10
CA TYR A 245 -4.67 26.03 -10.92
C TYR A 245 -4.98 26.78 -9.64
N GLY A 246 -4.68 26.14 -8.50
CA GLY A 246 -4.77 26.74 -7.17
C GLY A 246 -5.39 25.80 -6.14
N ARG A 247 -6.17 26.36 -5.21
CA ARG A 247 -6.90 25.62 -4.16
C ARG A 247 -8.39 25.98 -4.10
N GLY A 248 -8.85 26.84 -4.99
CA GLY A 248 -10.27 27.21 -5.11
C GLY A 248 -11.14 26.11 -5.71
N ILE A 249 -12.44 26.39 -5.71
CA ILE A 249 -13.49 25.51 -6.21
C ILE A 249 -14.13 26.15 -7.45
N LEU A 250 -14.22 25.39 -8.54
CA LEU A 250 -15.00 25.71 -9.73
C LEU A 250 -16.26 24.87 -9.79
N THR A 251 -17.43 25.47 -9.96
CA THR A 251 -18.70 24.74 -10.02
C THR A 251 -19.56 25.12 -11.22
N GLY A 252 -20.08 24.09 -11.89
CA GLY A 252 -21.07 24.18 -12.95
C GLY A 252 -22.52 24.29 -12.47
N ARG A 253 -22.78 24.46 -11.16
CA ARG A 253 -24.15 24.42 -10.57
C ARG A 253 -25.19 25.33 -11.19
N LYS A 254 -24.76 26.42 -11.86
CA LYS A 254 -25.65 27.37 -12.56
C LYS A 254 -25.99 26.93 -13.98
N PHE A 255 -25.62 25.73 -14.39
CA PHE A 255 -25.92 25.10 -15.68
C PHE A 255 -26.77 23.85 -15.45
N TYR A 256 -27.73 23.60 -16.33
CA TYR A 256 -28.54 22.39 -16.26
C TYR A 256 -27.68 21.19 -16.66
N TRP A 257 -28.01 20.02 -16.14
CA TRP A 257 -27.46 18.78 -16.68
C TRP A 257 -27.89 18.61 -18.15
N SER A 258 -26.99 18.11 -19.02
CA SER A 258 -27.15 18.07 -20.48
C SER A 258 -28.38 17.29 -20.95
N SER A 259 -28.80 16.27 -20.19
CA SER A 259 -30.03 15.50 -20.48
C SER A 259 -31.31 16.12 -19.88
N HIS A 260 -31.20 17.19 -19.10
CA HIS A 260 -32.35 17.92 -18.57
C HIS A 260 -33.03 18.71 -19.71
N PRO A 261 -34.36 18.69 -19.88
CA PRO A 261 -35.05 19.39 -20.97
C PRO A 261 -34.76 20.90 -21.05
N GLN A 262 -34.62 21.53 -19.89
CA GLN A 262 -34.22 22.94 -19.79
C GLN A 262 -32.77 23.22 -20.25
N PHE A 263 -31.91 22.23 -20.42
CA PHE A 263 -30.57 22.43 -20.97
C PHE A 263 -30.66 22.92 -22.42
N ALA A 264 -31.27 22.14 -23.31
CA ALA A 264 -31.41 22.51 -24.72
C ALA A 264 -32.17 23.83 -24.92
N ALA A 265 -33.08 24.17 -24.01
CA ALA A 265 -33.84 25.43 -24.05
C ALA A 265 -33.03 26.66 -23.64
N ASN A 266 -32.01 26.51 -22.77
CA ASN A 266 -31.39 27.66 -22.09
C ASN A 266 -29.86 27.73 -22.22
N GLU A 267 -29.20 26.60 -22.48
CA GLU A 267 -27.75 26.45 -22.44
C GLU A 267 -27.20 26.16 -23.86
N PRO A 268 -26.01 26.68 -24.21
CA PRO A 268 -25.41 26.41 -25.52
C PRO A 268 -24.94 24.96 -25.62
N SER A 269 -25.19 24.33 -26.77
CA SER A 269 -24.72 22.96 -27.06
C SER A 269 -23.19 22.86 -27.18
N GLU A 270 -22.52 23.94 -27.57
CA GLU A 270 -21.11 23.94 -27.96
C GLU A 270 -20.11 24.04 -26.79
N LEU A 271 -20.58 24.31 -25.55
CA LEU A 271 -19.73 24.57 -24.37
C LEU A 271 -20.42 24.07 -23.08
N SER A 272 -20.54 22.75 -22.95
CA SER A 272 -21.29 22.11 -21.87
C SER A 272 -20.42 21.46 -20.78
N ASN A 273 -19.09 21.57 -20.89
CA ASN A 273 -18.14 20.95 -19.96
C ASN A 273 -17.73 21.95 -18.86
N VAL A 274 -17.31 21.48 -17.68
CA VAL A 274 -16.85 22.41 -16.62
C VAL A 274 -15.56 23.11 -17.04
N ILE A 275 -14.63 22.34 -17.61
CA ILE A 275 -13.35 22.84 -18.12
C ILE A 275 -13.11 22.27 -19.51
N GLU A 276 -12.88 23.15 -20.48
CA GLU A 276 -12.43 22.77 -21.82
C GLU A 276 -11.19 23.58 -22.26
N LEU A 277 -10.07 22.89 -22.49
CA LEU A 277 -8.77 23.50 -22.82
C LEU A 277 -8.15 22.89 -24.09
N GLY A 278 -7.21 23.61 -24.69
CA GLY A 278 -6.48 23.21 -25.89
C GLY A 278 -5.37 22.18 -25.59
N LYS A 279 -4.22 22.33 -26.24
CA LYS A 279 -3.05 21.42 -26.15
C LYS A 279 -2.02 21.93 -25.14
N ASN A 280 -1.21 21.02 -24.60
CA ASN A 280 -0.20 21.29 -23.57
C ASN A 280 -0.73 22.10 -22.37
N ALA A 281 -2.00 21.92 -22.02
CA ALA A 281 -2.62 22.63 -20.92
C ALA A 281 -2.21 22.03 -19.56
N THR A 282 -2.50 22.72 -18.46
CA THR A 282 -2.31 22.21 -17.10
C THR A 282 -3.53 22.50 -16.23
N VAL A 283 -4.04 21.49 -15.54
CA VAL A 283 -5.06 21.66 -14.50
C VAL A 283 -4.52 21.09 -13.19
N SER A 284 -4.41 21.93 -12.15
CA SER A 284 -3.69 21.53 -10.93
C SER A 284 -4.33 22.02 -9.64
N GLY A 285 -4.51 21.13 -8.65
CA GLY A 285 -4.84 21.49 -7.26
C GLY A 285 -6.29 21.91 -6.98
N ILE A 286 -7.05 22.34 -7.99
CA ILE A 286 -8.43 22.81 -7.83
C ILE A 286 -9.40 21.65 -7.57
N MET A 287 -10.57 21.98 -7.01
CA MET A 287 -11.75 21.12 -7.12
C MET A 287 -12.66 21.67 -8.23
N TYR A 288 -13.17 20.80 -9.08
CA TYR A 288 -14.22 21.12 -10.05
C TYR A 288 -15.41 20.18 -9.84
N MET A 289 -16.63 20.70 -9.89
CA MET A 289 -17.81 19.91 -9.48
C MET A 289 -19.11 20.36 -10.16
N GLU A 290 -20.15 19.54 -9.98
CA GLU A 290 -21.53 19.84 -10.38
C GLU A 290 -21.61 20.11 -11.89
N SER A 291 -21.01 19.20 -12.65
CA SER A 291 -20.83 19.36 -14.08
C SER A 291 -22.15 19.31 -14.85
N PRO A 292 -22.42 20.25 -15.77
CA PRO A 292 -23.56 20.17 -16.66
C PRO A 292 -23.42 19.04 -17.70
N ASN A 293 -22.20 18.70 -18.09
CA ASN A 293 -21.90 17.56 -18.97
C ASN A 293 -20.59 16.90 -18.52
N HIS A 294 -19.57 16.82 -19.37
CA HIS A 294 -18.29 16.21 -18.99
C HIS A 294 -17.50 17.16 -18.07
N GLY A 295 -16.70 16.59 -17.16
CA GLY A 295 -15.88 17.36 -16.22
C GLY A 295 -14.77 18.16 -16.92
N LEU A 296 -13.72 17.46 -17.36
CA LEU A 296 -12.54 18.05 -18.00
C LEU A 296 -12.34 17.49 -19.41
N VAL A 297 -12.32 18.38 -20.42
CA VAL A 297 -12.13 18.03 -21.83
C VAL A 297 -10.96 18.81 -22.43
N GLY A 298 -10.15 18.19 -23.28
CA GLY A 298 -9.17 18.95 -24.06
C GLY A 298 -8.17 18.15 -24.86
N GLY A 299 -7.14 18.83 -25.35
CA GLY A 299 -5.98 18.22 -26.00
C GLY A 299 -5.02 17.57 -25.00
N LYS A 300 -3.75 17.39 -25.38
CA LYS A 300 -2.70 16.92 -24.47
C LYS A 300 -2.61 17.82 -23.24
N MET A 301 -2.54 17.28 -22.03
CA MET A 301 -2.40 18.09 -20.81
C MET A 301 -1.77 17.33 -19.63
N LEU A 302 -1.36 18.09 -18.62
CA LEU A 302 -1.05 17.58 -17.28
C LEU A 302 -2.24 17.87 -16.36
N VAL A 303 -2.72 16.84 -15.66
CA VAL A 303 -3.77 16.94 -14.63
C VAL A 303 -3.21 16.39 -13.33
N GLU A 304 -3.13 17.20 -12.27
CA GLU A 304 -2.55 16.75 -11.00
C GLU A 304 -3.23 17.37 -9.77
N ASN A 305 -3.35 16.62 -8.68
CA ASN A 305 -3.89 17.13 -7.41
C ASN A 305 -5.32 17.69 -7.53
N VAL A 306 -6.08 17.24 -8.53
CA VAL A 306 -7.44 17.71 -8.76
C VAL A 306 -8.47 16.86 -8.05
N LYS A 307 -9.60 17.46 -7.73
CA LYS A 307 -10.79 16.78 -7.18
C LYS A 307 -11.96 16.98 -8.12
N PHE A 308 -12.64 15.91 -8.52
CA PHE A 308 -13.86 15.97 -9.33
C PHE A 308 -15.07 15.37 -8.60
N LEU A 309 -16.21 16.05 -8.72
CA LEU A 309 -17.51 15.55 -8.28
C LEU A 309 -18.58 15.74 -9.39
N GLY A 310 -18.98 14.64 -10.03
CA GLY A 310 -20.19 14.55 -10.85
C GLY A 310 -21.37 13.97 -10.08
N TRP A 311 -22.61 14.26 -10.49
CA TRP A 311 -23.83 13.68 -9.90
C TRP A 311 -24.64 12.83 -10.88
N HIS A 312 -24.55 13.15 -12.17
CA HIS A 312 -25.43 12.62 -13.21
C HIS A 312 -24.67 11.87 -14.30
N SER A 313 -25.38 11.01 -15.05
CA SER A 313 -24.85 10.41 -16.28
C SER A 313 -24.25 11.47 -17.22
N ASN A 314 -23.26 11.13 -18.05
CA ASN A 314 -22.45 12.08 -18.83
C ASN A 314 -21.59 13.05 -18.01
N ASN A 315 -21.50 12.90 -16.68
CA ASN A 315 -20.46 13.54 -15.88
C ASN A 315 -19.18 12.71 -15.93
N ASP A 316 -18.61 12.60 -17.13
CA ASP A 316 -17.29 12.04 -17.40
C ASP A 316 -16.23 12.75 -16.56
N GLY A 317 -15.21 12.02 -16.14
CA GLY A 317 -14.11 12.59 -15.35
C GLY A 317 -13.19 13.45 -16.22
N VAL A 318 -12.33 12.76 -16.98
CA VAL A 318 -11.21 13.39 -17.71
C VAL A 318 -11.10 12.80 -19.13
N ARG A 319 -11.47 13.60 -20.13
CA ARG A 319 -11.39 13.26 -21.56
C ARG A 319 -10.34 14.13 -22.27
N ILE A 320 -9.11 13.63 -22.31
CA ILE A 320 -7.94 14.43 -22.72
C ILE A 320 -7.12 13.75 -23.82
N GLY A 321 -6.50 14.55 -24.67
CA GLY A 321 -5.76 14.09 -25.84
C GLY A 321 -4.48 13.32 -25.50
N GLN A 322 -3.93 12.64 -26.50
CA GLN A 322 -2.81 11.72 -26.35
C GLN A 322 -1.55 12.32 -25.71
N GLY A 323 -0.85 11.47 -24.94
CA GLY A 323 0.41 11.82 -24.29
C GLY A 323 0.21 12.70 -23.07
N SER A 324 -1.01 12.70 -22.52
CA SER A 324 -1.33 13.36 -21.26
C SER A 324 -0.91 12.54 -20.06
N GLU A 325 -0.78 13.22 -18.93
CA GLU A 325 -0.54 12.62 -17.61
C GLU A 325 -1.64 13.06 -16.65
N VAL A 326 -2.26 12.10 -15.95
CA VAL A 326 -3.19 12.34 -14.84
C VAL A 326 -2.61 11.69 -13.61
N ARG A 327 -2.37 12.46 -12.54
CA ARG A 327 -1.79 11.91 -11.32
C ARG A 327 -2.31 12.50 -10.03
N ASN A 328 -2.14 11.79 -8.92
CA ASN A 328 -2.43 12.29 -7.58
C ASN A 328 -3.79 12.96 -7.53
N SER A 329 -4.87 12.31 -7.99
CA SER A 329 -6.17 12.98 -8.12
C SER A 329 -7.31 12.13 -7.56
N PHE A 330 -8.38 12.80 -7.12
CA PHE A 330 -9.62 12.16 -6.72
C PHE A 330 -10.72 12.46 -7.73
N LEU A 331 -11.39 11.43 -8.26
CA LEU A 331 -12.46 11.63 -9.24
C LEU A 331 -13.68 10.79 -8.87
N ARG A 332 -14.81 11.44 -8.56
CA ARG A 332 -16.12 10.79 -8.56
C ARG A 332 -16.84 11.11 -9.87
N SER A 333 -16.68 10.24 -10.85
CA SER A 333 -17.32 10.40 -12.16
C SER A 333 -18.58 9.54 -12.23
N VAL A 334 -19.62 10.07 -12.84
CA VAL A 334 -20.89 9.34 -13.07
C VAL A 334 -21.04 9.04 -14.56
N ASP A 335 -19.92 8.79 -15.21
CA ASP A 335 -19.78 8.22 -16.55
C ASP A 335 -18.31 7.74 -16.70
N ASP A 336 -17.83 7.64 -17.93
CA ASP A 336 -16.45 7.30 -18.24
C ASP A 336 -15.45 8.18 -17.47
N HIS A 337 -14.57 7.56 -16.69
CA HIS A 337 -13.51 8.28 -15.98
C HIS A 337 -12.43 8.73 -16.97
N PHE A 338 -12.01 7.81 -17.83
CA PHE A 338 -10.92 8.01 -18.77
C PHE A 338 -11.16 7.34 -20.11
N TYR A 339 -10.55 7.92 -21.14
CA TYR A 339 -10.57 7.42 -22.50
C TYR A 339 -9.19 6.87 -22.88
N ASN A 340 -9.15 5.76 -23.61
CA ASN A 340 -7.93 5.05 -23.96
C ASN A 340 -7.10 5.76 -25.05
N PHE A 341 -6.78 7.04 -24.88
CA PHE A 341 -6.12 7.88 -25.88
C PHE A 341 -4.59 7.90 -25.73
N GLY A 342 -3.95 6.87 -25.17
CA GLY A 342 -2.50 6.82 -25.01
C GLY A 342 -1.98 7.75 -23.93
N ASN A 343 -2.64 7.74 -22.77
CA ASN A 343 -2.32 8.59 -21.61
C ASN A 343 -1.63 7.79 -20.50
N TYR A 344 -0.96 8.47 -19.58
CA TYR A 344 -0.45 7.87 -18.34
C TYR A 344 -1.28 8.36 -17.16
N ILE A 345 -1.94 7.44 -16.46
CA ILE A 345 -2.85 7.73 -15.35
C ILE A 345 -2.34 6.99 -14.12
N HIS A 346 -2.01 7.68 -13.04
CA HIS A 346 -1.46 7.00 -11.87
C HIS A 346 -1.71 7.68 -10.53
N ASP A 347 -1.59 6.94 -9.43
CA ASP A 347 -1.73 7.47 -8.07
C ASP A 347 -3.08 8.18 -7.84
N CYS A 348 -4.17 7.64 -8.40
CA CYS A 348 -5.51 8.23 -8.33
C CYS A 348 -6.46 7.41 -7.47
N VAL A 349 -7.37 8.12 -6.79
CA VAL A 349 -8.52 7.54 -6.08
C VAL A 349 -9.77 7.82 -6.89
N LEU A 350 -10.47 6.77 -7.31
CA LEU A 350 -11.65 6.87 -8.17
C LEU A 350 -12.88 6.39 -7.40
N TRP A 351 -13.98 7.11 -7.51
CA TRP A 351 -15.28 6.70 -7.00
C TRP A 351 -16.22 6.54 -8.19
N ALA A 352 -16.37 5.29 -8.64
CA ALA A 352 -17.23 4.99 -9.79
C ALA A 352 -18.70 5.24 -9.45
N GLY A 353 -19.33 6.16 -10.19
CA GLY A 353 -20.78 6.35 -10.16
C GLY A 353 -21.54 5.19 -10.79
N HIS A 354 -22.83 5.38 -11.01
CA HIS A 354 -23.73 4.31 -11.45
C HIS A 354 -23.69 4.03 -12.97
N ASN A 355 -22.93 4.80 -13.75
CA ASN A 355 -22.84 4.72 -15.20
C ASN A 355 -21.39 4.96 -15.67
N GLY A 356 -21.03 4.40 -16.83
CA GLY A 356 -19.74 4.53 -17.50
C GLY A 356 -18.63 3.63 -16.93
N ALA A 357 -17.49 3.58 -17.61
CA ALA A 357 -16.35 2.75 -17.23
C ALA A 357 -15.21 3.52 -16.55
N ILE A 358 -14.24 2.80 -15.99
CA ILE A 358 -12.99 3.41 -15.55
C ILE A 358 -12.14 3.79 -16.76
N LEU A 359 -11.95 2.86 -17.70
CA LEU A 359 -11.28 3.11 -18.96
C LEU A 359 -12.12 2.58 -20.13
N THR A 360 -12.42 3.46 -21.09
CA THR A 360 -13.13 3.08 -22.33
C THR A 360 -12.19 3.02 -23.52
N TYR A 361 -12.31 1.97 -24.36
CA TYR A 361 -11.73 1.96 -25.71
C TYR A 361 -12.43 2.97 -26.64
N GLY A 362 -13.54 3.57 -26.19
CA GLY A 362 -14.28 4.60 -26.88
C GLY A 362 -15.60 4.10 -27.45
N TRP A 363 -16.20 4.98 -28.24
CA TRP A 363 -17.58 4.87 -28.72
C TRP A 363 -17.71 4.93 -30.27
N GLY A 364 -16.59 4.87 -31.03
CA GLY A 364 -16.52 5.12 -32.49
C GLY A 364 -16.87 3.95 -33.43
N GLY A 365 -17.14 4.22 -34.73
CA GLY A 365 -17.38 3.24 -35.84
C GLY A 365 -18.78 3.26 -36.53
N ASP A 366 -18.91 3.86 -37.73
CA ASP A 366 -20.00 3.89 -38.77
C ASP A 366 -21.40 4.53 -38.54
N VAL A 367 -22.06 5.23 -39.51
CA VAL A 367 -21.74 5.62 -40.93
C VAL A 367 -21.37 7.13 -41.02
N GLY A 368 -20.32 7.47 -41.79
CA GLY A 368 -19.93 8.85 -42.12
C GLY A 368 -18.87 9.48 -41.20
N ASP A 369 -18.49 8.79 -40.12
CA ASP A 369 -17.50 9.25 -39.14
C ASP A 369 -16.23 8.39 -39.17
N LYS A 370 -15.08 9.06 -39.10
CA LYS A 370 -13.74 8.45 -39.05
C LYS A 370 -13.61 7.65 -37.76
N THR A 371 -13.55 6.32 -37.83
CA THR A 371 -13.16 5.48 -36.68
C THR A 371 -11.79 5.92 -36.20
N TYR A 372 -11.76 6.71 -35.12
CA TYR A 372 -10.52 7.05 -34.45
C TYR A 372 -10.14 5.87 -33.58
N THR A 373 -9.10 5.20 -34.02
CA THR A 373 -8.42 4.13 -33.33
C THR A 373 -7.73 4.68 -32.08
N THR A 374 -7.89 3.99 -30.97
CA THR A 374 -7.42 4.39 -29.64
C THR A 374 -6.65 3.22 -29.03
N GLY A 375 -5.81 3.45 -28.03
CA GLY A 375 -4.94 2.42 -27.48
C GLY A 375 -3.77 3.00 -26.71
N GLY A 376 -3.04 2.16 -25.98
CA GLY A 376 -1.75 2.54 -25.40
C GLY A 376 -1.82 3.28 -24.06
N THR A 377 -2.99 3.42 -23.43
CA THR A 377 -3.07 4.04 -22.10
C THR A 377 -2.45 3.13 -21.04
N ARG A 378 -1.64 3.72 -20.17
CA ARG A 378 -1.11 3.05 -18.97
C ARG A 378 -1.82 3.61 -17.75
N MET A 379 -2.48 2.73 -17.00
CA MET A 379 -2.99 2.99 -15.66
C MET A 379 -2.14 2.26 -14.64
N ASP A 380 -1.72 2.94 -13.58
CA ASP A 380 -0.87 2.37 -12.53
C ASP A 380 -1.26 2.91 -11.15
N ASN A 381 -1.17 2.09 -10.11
CA ASN A 381 -1.48 2.50 -8.74
C ASN A 381 -2.83 3.24 -8.58
N ILE A 382 -3.93 2.54 -8.86
CA ILE A 382 -5.30 3.09 -8.81
C ILE A 382 -6.11 2.44 -7.68
N ASP A 383 -6.74 3.26 -6.84
CA ASP A 383 -7.70 2.81 -5.83
C ASP A 383 -9.12 3.18 -6.26
N ILE A 384 -9.97 2.19 -6.48
CA ILE A 384 -11.40 2.39 -6.75
C ILE A 384 -12.17 2.12 -5.47
N ILE A 385 -12.90 3.12 -4.99
CA ILE A 385 -13.63 3.07 -3.74
C ILE A 385 -15.13 3.24 -3.98
N ASN A 386 -15.93 2.56 -3.17
CA ASN A 386 -17.39 2.75 -3.11
C ASN A 386 -18.12 2.72 -4.49
N PRO A 387 -17.82 1.77 -5.40
CA PRO A 387 -18.43 1.73 -6.72
C PRO A 387 -19.96 1.63 -6.64
N GLU A 388 -20.65 2.42 -7.46
CA GLU A 388 -22.11 2.57 -7.45
C GLU A 388 -22.80 1.87 -8.63
N TRP A 389 -22.07 1.12 -9.46
CA TRP A 389 -22.70 0.38 -10.56
C TRP A 389 -23.75 -0.61 -10.08
N VAL A 390 -24.87 -0.68 -10.80
CA VAL A 390 -26.02 -1.57 -10.51
C VAL A 390 -26.11 -2.77 -11.47
N GLY A 391 -25.27 -2.78 -12.49
CA GLY A 391 -25.15 -3.86 -13.46
C GLY A 391 -24.02 -3.55 -14.44
N LEU A 392 -23.61 -4.55 -15.23
CA LEU A 392 -22.55 -4.36 -16.22
C LEU A 392 -22.95 -3.35 -17.31
N GLY A 393 -24.26 -3.17 -17.52
CA GLY A 393 -24.78 -2.20 -18.49
C GLY A 393 -24.22 -2.44 -19.91
N ASN A 394 -24.43 -1.45 -20.76
CA ASN A 394 -23.78 -1.47 -22.06
C ASN A 394 -22.27 -1.12 -21.94
N ASN A 395 -21.93 -0.38 -20.89
CA ASN A 395 -20.76 0.49 -20.84
C ASN A 395 -20.12 0.57 -19.45
N ASN A 396 -20.53 -0.25 -18.48
CA ASN A 396 -19.87 -0.30 -17.17
C ASN A 396 -18.77 -1.37 -17.17
N GLY A 397 -17.80 -1.20 -16.28
CA GLY A 397 -16.67 -2.09 -16.09
C GLY A 397 -15.38 -1.32 -15.82
N ILE A 398 -14.32 -2.03 -15.45
CA ILE A 398 -12.99 -1.42 -15.36
C ILE A 398 -12.48 -1.07 -16.76
N ILE A 399 -12.66 -1.99 -17.69
CA ILE A 399 -12.34 -1.81 -19.11
C ILE A 399 -13.54 -2.21 -19.96
N MET A 400 -13.92 -1.34 -20.90
CA MET A 400 -15.05 -1.61 -21.80
C MET A 400 -14.82 -1.15 -23.24
N SER A 401 -15.64 -1.65 -24.17
CA SER A 401 -15.67 -1.19 -25.56
C SER A 401 -17.09 -1.06 -26.13
N GLN A 402 -17.32 0.00 -26.92
CA GLN A 402 -18.56 0.25 -27.67
C GLN A 402 -18.24 0.69 -29.11
N VAL A 403 -17.43 -0.12 -29.79
CA VAL A 403 -16.78 0.24 -31.06
C VAL A 403 -17.29 -0.56 -32.26
N GLY A 404 -17.12 -0.01 -33.47
CA GLY A 404 -17.44 -0.66 -34.75
C GLY A 404 -16.45 -1.77 -35.13
N TYR A 405 -16.78 -2.52 -36.19
CA TYR A 405 -15.98 -3.66 -36.63
C TYR A 405 -14.67 -3.27 -37.34
N ASP A 406 -14.51 -2.01 -37.74
CA ASP A 406 -13.27 -1.46 -38.29
C ASP A 406 -12.29 -0.95 -37.21
N PHE A 407 -12.69 -0.99 -35.93
CA PHE A 407 -11.82 -0.59 -34.84
C PHE A 407 -10.58 -1.48 -34.74
N SER A 408 -9.41 -0.87 -34.58
CA SER A 408 -8.16 -1.54 -34.22
C SER A 408 -7.41 -0.71 -33.18
N PRO A 409 -6.67 -1.32 -32.24
CA PRO A 409 -5.78 -0.58 -31.36
C PRO A 409 -4.74 0.22 -32.17
N GLY A 410 -4.53 1.47 -31.78
CA GLY A 410 -3.37 2.29 -32.17
C GLY A 410 -3.17 2.63 -33.66
N LYS A 411 -4.07 3.39 -34.28
CA LYS A 411 -3.78 4.19 -35.48
C LYS A 411 -3.97 5.69 -35.20
N GLN A 412 -3.23 6.51 -35.95
CA GLN A 412 -2.95 7.94 -35.73
C GLN A 412 -2.17 8.29 -34.43
N GLY A 413 -0.86 8.02 -34.46
CA GLY A 413 0.11 8.74 -33.62
C GLY A 413 0.50 8.09 -32.29
N THR A 414 -0.11 6.97 -31.89
CA THR A 414 0.22 6.28 -30.64
C THR A 414 1.54 5.48 -30.74
N PRO A 415 2.48 5.61 -29.78
CA PRO A 415 3.74 4.87 -29.79
C PRO A 415 3.61 3.39 -29.42
N SER A 416 2.47 2.97 -28.86
CA SER A 416 2.17 1.58 -28.51
C SER A 416 0.67 1.33 -28.63
N THR A 417 0.30 0.11 -29.02
CA THR A 417 -1.08 -0.38 -28.96
C THR A 417 -1.46 -0.90 -27.57
N LEU A 418 -0.46 -1.24 -26.74
CA LEU A 418 -0.65 -1.93 -25.47
C LEU A 418 -1.29 -1.01 -24.43
N THR A 419 -2.56 -1.25 -24.14
CA THR A 419 -3.24 -0.72 -22.95
C THR A 419 -2.84 -1.56 -21.74
N SER A 420 -2.37 -0.92 -20.68
CA SER A 420 -1.99 -1.62 -19.45
C SER A 420 -2.69 -1.03 -18.24
N ILE A 421 -3.30 -1.88 -17.42
CA ILE A 421 -3.91 -1.53 -16.14
C ILE A 421 -3.17 -2.33 -15.07
N LYS A 422 -2.39 -1.64 -14.24
CA LYS A 422 -1.52 -2.25 -13.24
C LYS A 422 -1.83 -1.76 -11.85
N ASN A 423 -1.58 -2.62 -10.86
CA ASN A 423 -1.61 -2.26 -9.43
C ASN A 423 -2.92 -1.54 -9.09
N MET A 424 -4.06 -2.20 -9.29
CA MET A 424 -5.38 -1.63 -9.06
C MET A 424 -6.08 -2.35 -7.91
N ARG A 425 -6.71 -1.59 -7.00
CA ARG A 425 -7.42 -2.13 -5.83
C ARG A 425 -8.84 -1.61 -5.85
N ILE A 426 -9.81 -2.50 -5.85
CA ILE A 426 -11.23 -2.18 -5.96
C ILE A 426 -11.94 -2.64 -4.69
N GLU A 427 -12.34 -1.65 -3.88
CA GLU A 427 -13.08 -1.84 -2.64
C GLU A 427 -14.58 -1.83 -2.92
N GLY A 428 -15.28 -2.87 -2.50
CA GLY A 428 -16.71 -3.05 -2.71
C GLY A 428 -17.07 -4.04 -3.83
N LYS A 429 -18.25 -3.83 -4.41
CA LYS A 429 -18.91 -4.75 -5.32
C LYS A 429 -18.96 -4.15 -6.72
N ILE A 430 -18.43 -4.86 -7.72
CA ILE A 430 -18.55 -4.47 -9.13
C ILE A 430 -19.39 -5.49 -9.92
N PRO A 431 -20.06 -5.08 -11.01
CA PRO A 431 -20.81 -6.03 -11.84
C PRO A 431 -19.89 -6.97 -12.61
N GLY A 432 -18.80 -6.44 -13.17
CA GLY A 432 -17.83 -7.17 -13.95
C GLY A 432 -16.56 -6.37 -14.15
N LEU A 433 -15.42 -7.06 -14.18
CA LEU A 433 -14.12 -6.44 -14.44
C LEU A 433 -14.00 -5.98 -15.90
N ILE A 434 -14.39 -6.84 -16.84
CA ILE A 434 -14.17 -6.69 -18.28
C ILE A 434 -15.53 -6.61 -19.00
N ASN A 435 -15.69 -5.68 -19.93
CA ASN A 435 -16.87 -5.56 -20.79
C ASN A 435 -16.46 -5.26 -22.25
N LEU A 436 -15.78 -6.22 -22.87
CA LEU A 436 -15.25 -6.10 -24.23
C LEU A 436 -16.19 -6.76 -25.23
N LYS A 437 -16.79 -5.91 -26.06
CA LYS A 437 -17.72 -6.30 -27.12
C LYS A 437 -17.79 -5.26 -28.26
N PRO A 438 -18.32 -5.64 -29.43
CA PRO A 438 -18.72 -4.68 -30.45
C PRO A 438 -19.82 -3.75 -29.95
N ARG A 439 -20.05 -2.67 -30.69
CA ARG A 439 -21.18 -1.77 -30.44
C ARG A 439 -22.50 -2.53 -30.42
N SER A 440 -23.30 -2.24 -29.40
CA SER A 440 -24.60 -2.87 -29.16
C SER A 440 -25.61 -1.86 -28.64
N GLY A 441 -26.89 -2.12 -28.89
CA GLY A 441 -28.01 -1.32 -28.35
C GLY A 441 -28.34 -1.58 -26.88
N GLY A 442 -27.42 -2.15 -26.08
CA GLY A 442 -27.65 -2.44 -24.66
C GLY A 442 -26.99 -3.74 -24.15
N LEU A 443 -27.42 -4.19 -22.97
CA LEU A 443 -26.86 -5.37 -22.28
C LEU A 443 -27.10 -6.69 -23.03
N THR A 444 -28.34 -6.91 -23.51
CA THR A 444 -28.71 -8.05 -24.37
C THR A 444 -28.75 -7.66 -25.85
N GLY A 445 -28.73 -6.35 -26.14
CA GLY A 445 -29.09 -5.77 -27.43
C GLY A 445 -28.21 -6.27 -28.57
N ALA A 446 -28.86 -6.68 -29.65
CA ALA A 446 -28.22 -7.18 -30.86
C ALA A 446 -27.06 -6.26 -31.28
N ASN A 447 -26.01 -6.86 -31.84
CA ASN A 447 -24.87 -6.10 -32.35
C ASN A 447 -25.40 -5.11 -33.39
N VAL A 448 -25.13 -3.81 -33.16
CA VAL A 448 -25.51 -2.72 -34.07
C VAL A 448 -24.30 -2.11 -34.77
N ALA A 449 -23.10 -2.65 -34.51
CA ALA A 449 -21.93 -2.36 -35.31
C ALA A 449 -22.22 -2.72 -36.78
N ILE A 450 -21.86 -1.81 -37.68
CA ILE A 450 -22.14 -1.94 -39.10
C ILE A 450 -21.08 -2.87 -39.69
N LYS A 451 -21.52 -3.77 -40.58
CA LYS A 451 -20.61 -4.65 -41.30
C LYS A 451 -19.68 -3.84 -42.21
N VAL A 452 -18.42 -4.23 -42.24
CA VAL A 452 -17.37 -3.52 -43.00
C VAL A 452 -16.74 -4.44 -44.06
N PRO A 453 -16.02 -3.93 -45.07
CA PRO A 453 -15.25 -4.78 -45.97
C PRO A 453 -14.29 -5.70 -45.21
N ALA A 454 -14.13 -6.94 -45.64
CA ALA A 454 -13.28 -7.94 -44.98
C ALA A 454 -11.83 -7.45 -44.77
N SER A 455 -11.32 -6.60 -45.68
CA SER A 455 -10.00 -5.97 -45.61
C SER A 455 -9.85 -4.91 -44.52
N THR A 456 -10.96 -4.46 -43.93
CA THR A 456 -11.01 -3.40 -42.91
C THR A 456 -11.44 -3.90 -41.53
N VAL A 457 -11.82 -5.17 -41.41
CA VAL A 457 -12.16 -5.78 -40.12
C VAL A 457 -10.96 -5.68 -39.18
N GLY A 458 -11.18 -5.05 -38.04
CA GLY A 458 -10.19 -4.90 -36.98
C GLY A 458 -10.41 -5.88 -35.82
N TYR A 459 -10.06 -5.44 -34.61
CA TYR A 459 -10.14 -6.21 -33.37
C TYR A 459 -10.10 -5.28 -32.15
N VAL A 460 -10.48 -5.78 -30.97
CA VAL A 460 -10.17 -5.13 -29.68
C VAL A 460 -9.18 -6.00 -28.91
N GLY A 461 -8.25 -5.39 -28.20
CA GLY A 461 -7.16 -6.15 -27.63
C GLY A 461 -5.96 -5.34 -27.22
N ASP A 462 -4.80 -6.00 -27.24
CA ASP A 462 -3.52 -5.49 -26.78
C ASP A 462 -3.67 -4.93 -25.36
N LEU A 463 -4.09 -5.81 -24.45
CA LEU A 463 -4.48 -5.48 -23.09
C LEU A 463 -3.65 -6.26 -22.09
N LEU A 464 -3.04 -5.56 -21.14
CA LEU A 464 -2.41 -6.13 -19.96
C LEU A 464 -3.18 -5.71 -18.71
N LEU A 465 -3.72 -6.68 -17.99
CA LEU A 465 -4.25 -6.52 -16.64
C LEU A 465 -3.26 -7.16 -15.67
N GLU A 466 -2.69 -6.38 -14.75
CA GLU A 466 -1.62 -6.85 -13.85
C GLU A 466 -1.83 -6.38 -12.40
N ASN A 467 -1.72 -7.29 -11.43
CA ASN A 467 -1.84 -6.97 -10.00
C ASN A 467 -3.14 -6.21 -9.68
N ILE A 468 -4.28 -6.78 -10.08
CA ILE A 468 -5.60 -6.20 -9.84
C ILE A 468 -6.31 -7.01 -8.75
N SER A 469 -6.84 -6.34 -7.74
CA SER A 469 -7.64 -6.96 -6.68
C SER A 469 -9.04 -6.36 -6.65
N VAL A 470 -10.05 -7.22 -6.67
CA VAL A 470 -11.46 -6.87 -6.56
C VAL A 470 -12.03 -7.56 -5.34
N GLU A 471 -12.60 -6.80 -4.40
CA GLU A 471 -13.22 -7.39 -3.22
C GLU A 471 -14.35 -8.34 -3.57
N SER A 472 -15.23 -7.97 -4.52
CA SER A 472 -16.29 -8.87 -4.98
C SER A 472 -16.89 -8.47 -6.32
N GLN A 473 -17.40 -9.47 -7.03
CA GLN A 473 -18.14 -9.32 -8.28
C GLN A 473 -19.51 -10.00 -8.14
N TYR A 474 -20.59 -9.33 -8.53
CA TYR A 474 -21.96 -9.85 -8.35
C TYR A 474 -22.66 -10.30 -9.64
N THR A 475 -22.08 -10.00 -10.81
CA THR A 475 -22.48 -10.62 -12.08
C THR A 475 -21.28 -11.23 -12.79
N LYS A 476 -21.28 -11.26 -14.12
CA LYS A 476 -20.15 -11.69 -14.94
C LYS A 476 -19.75 -10.55 -15.86
N GLY A 477 -18.45 -10.40 -16.09
CA GLY A 477 -17.94 -9.60 -17.20
C GLY A 477 -18.37 -10.18 -18.56
N LEU A 478 -17.99 -9.50 -19.64
CA LEU A 478 -18.28 -9.93 -21.00
C LEU A 478 -17.00 -9.86 -21.85
N ILE A 479 -16.72 -10.97 -22.53
CA ILE A 479 -15.63 -11.09 -23.53
C ILE A 479 -16.26 -11.75 -24.76
N ARG A 480 -16.63 -10.93 -25.75
CA ARG A 480 -17.34 -11.42 -26.94
C ARG A 480 -16.97 -10.60 -28.17
N GLY A 481 -16.40 -11.23 -29.19
CA GLY A 481 -16.19 -10.61 -30.49
C GLY A 481 -17.38 -10.79 -31.44
N GLU A 482 -17.12 -10.84 -32.75
CA GLU A 482 -18.11 -11.12 -33.80
C GLU A 482 -17.54 -12.10 -34.83
N ALA A 483 -18.30 -13.15 -35.14
CA ALA A 483 -17.91 -14.19 -36.08
C ALA A 483 -18.14 -13.80 -37.55
N ASN A 484 -19.08 -12.88 -37.82
CA ASN A 484 -19.43 -12.45 -39.19
C ASN A 484 -19.45 -10.91 -39.33
N PRO A 485 -18.32 -10.21 -39.10
CA PRO A 485 -18.26 -8.75 -39.09
C PRO A 485 -18.27 -8.12 -40.50
N SER A 486 -18.11 -8.93 -41.55
CA SER A 486 -17.89 -8.46 -42.91
C SER A 486 -19.17 -8.40 -43.76
N ILE A 487 -19.20 -7.47 -44.72
CA ILE A 487 -20.27 -7.36 -45.74
C ILE A 487 -20.23 -8.52 -46.75
N GLU A 488 -19.05 -9.11 -46.98
CA GLU A 488 -18.83 -10.21 -47.92
C GLU A 488 -19.27 -11.59 -47.38
N GLY A 489 -19.59 -11.71 -46.07
CA GLY A 489 -20.06 -12.96 -45.46
C GLY A 489 -19.10 -13.51 -44.41
N THR A 490 -18.96 -14.83 -44.29
CA THR A 490 -18.17 -15.56 -43.26
C THR A 490 -16.64 -15.34 -43.34
N SER A 491 -16.18 -14.28 -44.00
CA SER A 491 -14.76 -13.92 -44.07
C SER A 491 -14.31 -13.19 -42.80
N GLY A 492 -13.44 -13.84 -42.03
CA GLY A 492 -12.76 -13.26 -40.87
C GLY A 492 -13.61 -13.17 -39.60
N LYS A 493 -12.98 -12.82 -38.47
CA LYS A 493 -13.62 -12.57 -37.18
C LYS A 493 -13.16 -11.21 -36.66
N TRP A 494 -14.05 -10.48 -36.01
CA TRP A 494 -13.66 -9.35 -35.18
C TRP A 494 -13.34 -9.91 -33.80
N LEU A 495 -12.05 -9.91 -33.46
CA LEU A 495 -11.52 -10.66 -32.33
C LEU A 495 -11.39 -9.80 -31.09
N ILE A 496 -11.52 -10.43 -29.92
CA ILE A 496 -10.86 -9.97 -28.71
C ILE A 496 -9.52 -10.70 -28.63
N LYS A 497 -8.38 -10.01 -28.69
CA LYS A 497 -7.09 -10.71 -28.76
C LYS A 497 -5.91 -10.04 -28.09
N ASN A 498 -4.84 -10.80 -27.87
CA ASN A 498 -3.61 -10.35 -27.22
C ASN A 498 -3.88 -9.79 -25.81
N VAL A 499 -4.59 -10.56 -24.99
CA VAL A 499 -4.97 -10.16 -23.62
C VAL A 499 -4.13 -10.96 -22.62
N GLN A 500 -3.43 -10.24 -21.76
CA GLN A 500 -2.60 -10.82 -20.69
C GLN A 500 -3.25 -10.50 -19.34
N ILE A 501 -3.53 -11.53 -18.55
CA ILE A 501 -4.13 -11.41 -17.23
C ILE A 501 -3.12 -11.94 -16.22
N LYS A 502 -2.56 -11.05 -15.41
CA LYS A 502 -1.49 -11.35 -14.46
C LYS A 502 -1.90 -10.96 -13.04
N ASN A 503 -1.93 -11.90 -12.10
CA ASN A 503 -2.24 -11.65 -10.69
C ASN A 503 -3.54 -10.85 -10.50
N VAL A 504 -4.58 -11.21 -11.25
CA VAL A 504 -5.91 -10.60 -11.13
C VAL A 504 -6.77 -11.47 -10.22
N THR A 505 -7.26 -10.90 -9.13
CA THR A 505 -8.07 -11.60 -8.13
C THR A 505 -9.44 -10.95 -7.96
N ILE A 506 -10.47 -11.77 -7.80
CA ILE A 506 -11.84 -11.34 -7.51
C ILE A 506 -12.35 -12.17 -6.34
N GLY A 507 -12.72 -11.54 -5.24
CA GLY A 507 -13.09 -12.24 -4.00
C GLY A 507 -11.94 -13.08 -3.43
N GLY A 508 -10.70 -12.66 -3.67
CA GLY A 508 -9.48 -13.41 -3.31
C GLY A 508 -9.17 -14.60 -4.23
N VAL A 509 -10.05 -14.96 -5.17
CA VAL A 509 -9.83 -16.04 -6.15
C VAL A 509 -9.13 -15.48 -7.37
N CYS A 510 -8.04 -16.12 -7.78
CA CYS A 510 -7.28 -15.69 -8.95
C CYS A 510 -7.92 -16.12 -10.26
N MET A 511 -7.87 -15.24 -11.27
CA MET A 511 -8.37 -15.52 -12.60
C MET A 511 -7.35 -16.33 -13.41
N THR A 512 -7.79 -17.48 -13.92
CA THR A 512 -7.01 -18.40 -14.75
C THR A 512 -7.81 -18.76 -16.01
N ASN A 513 -7.19 -19.47 -16.94
CA ASN A 513 -7.90 -19.97 -18.12
C ASN A 513 -9.06 -20.92 -17.76
N ASP A 514 -8.88 -21.73 -16.71
CA ASP A 514 -9.81 -22.79 -16.32
C ASP A 514 -11.05 -22.26 -15.59
N ASN A 515 -10.94 -21.10 -14.94
CA ASN A 515 -12.04 -20.46 -14.23
C ASN A 515 -12.53 -19.16 -14.88
N LEU A 516 -12.11 -18.86 -16.11
CA LEU A 516 -12.46 -17.60 -16.77
C LEU A 516 -13.98 -17.38 -16.84
N GLU A 517 -14.75 -18.44 -17.12
CA GLU A 517 -16.21 -18.42 -17.21
C GLU A 517 -16.92 -18.27 -15.86
N PHE A 518 -16.23 -18.50 -14.75
CA PHE A 518 -16.76 -18.17 -13.43
C PHE A 518 -16.95 -16.66 -13.29
N PHE A 519 -15.99 -15.88 -13.83
CA PHE A 519 -15.99 -14.43 -13.75
C PHE A 519 -16.60 -13.74 -14.97
N ASN A 520 -16.67 -14.39 -16.12
CA ASN A 520 -17.04 -13.75 -17.39
C ASN A 520 -18.03 -14.61 -18.20
N ASN A 521 -18.87 -13.95 -18.99
CA ASN A 521 -19.54 -14.55 -20.14
C ASN A 521 -18.58 -14.45 -21.32
N VAL A 522 -18.18 -15.60 -21.85
CA VAL A 522 -17.07 -15.70 -22.79
C VAL A 522 -17.52 -16.38 -24.07
N ASP A 523 -17.22 -15.75 -25.21
CA ASP A 523 -17.24 -16.41 -26.51
C ASP A 523 -15.82 -16.82 -26.91
N ARG A 524 -15.45 -18.06 -26.59
CA ARG A 524 -14.12 -18.61 -26.92
C ARG A 524 -13.85 -18.66 -28.42
N ASN A 525 -14.88 -18.66 -29.28
CA ASN A 525 -14.68 -18.68 -30.73
C ASN A 525 -14.15 -17.36 -31.28
N THR A 526 -14.28 -16.27 -30.54
CA THR A 526 -13.84 -14.93 -30.94
C THR A 526 -12.71 -14.38 -30.07
N MET A 527 -12.01 -15.28 -29.36
CA MET A 527 -10.80 -14.98 -28.59
C MET A 527 -9.54 -15.49 -29.27
N GLU A 528 -8.43 -14.76 -29.14
CA GLU A 528 -7.11 -15.19 -29.63
C GLU A 528 -5.99 -14.68 -28.72
N ASN A 529 -4.95 -15.49 -28.48
CA ASN A 529 -3.75 -15.11 -27.69
C ASN A 529 -4.05 -14.56 -26.28
N PHE A 530 -4.87 -15.28 -25.51
CA PHE A 530 -5.05 -14.98 -24.09
C PHE A 530 -3.97 -15.71 -23.26
N THR A 531 -3.33 -15.00 -22.34
CA THR A 531 -2.40 -15.59 -21.39
C THR A 531 -2.79 -15.26 -19.96
N PHE A 532 -2.57 -16.22 -19.07
CA PHE A 532 -2.89 -16.13 -17.66
C PHE A 532 -1.64 -16.44 -16.85
N GLU A 533 -1.28 -15.53 -15.93
CA GLU A 533 -0.22 -15.73 -14.96
C GLU A 533 -0.82 -15.43 -13.59
N CYS A 534 -0.97 -16.44 -12.74
CA CYS A 534 -1.31 -16.20 -11.35
C CYS A 534 -0.18 -16.68 -10.47
N ARG A 535 0.46 -15.74 -9.78
CA ARG A 535 1.40 -16.01 -8.71
C ARG A 535 0.60 -16.05 -7.42
N GLU A 536 0.70 -17.16 -6.73
CA GLU A 536 0.19 -17.24 -5.37
C GLU A 536 0.87 -16.14 -4.52
N SER A 537 0.15 -15.59 -3.54
CA SER A 537 0.70 -14.69 -2.53
C SER A 537 0.27 -15.18 -1.17
N ILE A 538 1.15 -15.04 -0.19
CA ILE A 538 0.83 -15.36 1.20
C ILE A 538 -0.20 -14.35 1.70
N LYS A 539 -1.26 -14.87 2.30
CA LYS A 539 -2.32 -14.07 2.93
C LYS A 539 -2.08 -13.98 4.43
N ASP A 540 -2.67 -12.94 5.03
CA ASP A 540 -2.77 -12.76 6.47
C ASP A 540 -1.43 -12.78 7.23
N LEU A 541 -0.37 -12.22 6.62
CA LEU A 541 0.84 -11.96 7.38
C LEU A 541 0.49 -10.99 8.50
N THR A 542 0.83 -11.37 9.73
CA THR A 542 0.73 -10.55 10.93
C THR A 542 2.08 -10.54 11.63
N ALA A 543 2.38 -9.43 12.31
CA ALA A 543 3.57 -9.32 13.13
C ALA A 543 3.25 -8.54 14.41
N ILE A 544 3.75 -9.03 15.54
CA ILE A 544 3.62 -8.38 16.84
C ILE A 544 5.00 -8.20 17.47
N SER A 545 5.22 -7.04 18.11
CA SER A 545 6.38 -6.88 18.99
C SER A 545 6.16 -7.75 20.22
N ASP A 546 7.10 -8.64 20.49
CA ASP A 546 7.06 -9.58 21.60
C ASP A 546 7.99 -9.12 22.74
N THR A 547 9.10 -8.45 22.40
CA THR A 547 9.92 -7.64 23.31
C THR A 547 10.42 -6.40 22.58
N CYS A 548 11.12 -5.49 23.27
CA CYS A 548 11.79 -4.34 22.67
C CYS A 548 12.88 -4.68 21.63
N THR A 549 13.29 -5.95 21.51
CA THR A 549 14.29 -6.42 20.54
C THR A 549 13.80 -7.61 19.71
N ARG A 550 12.51 -7.95 19.82
CA ARG A 550 11.95 -9.17 19.22
C ARG A 550 10.56 -8.95 18.60
N ALA A 551 10.35 -9.51 17.41
CA ALA A 551 9.02 -9.62 16.80
C ALA A 551 8.69 -11.08 16.47
N LYS A 552 7.40 -11.40 16.58
CA LYS A 552 6.82 -12.69 16.14
C LYS A 552 5.97 -12.43 14.90
N LEU A 553 6.26 -13.16 13.82
CA LEU A 553 5.51 -13.16 12.57
C LEU A 553 4.69 -14.44 12.46
N LYS A 554 3.49 -14.34 11.90
CA LYS A 554 2.60 -15.48 11.61
C LYS A 554 1.86 -15.24 10.30
N TRP A 555 1.67 -16.28 9.49
CA TRP A 555 0.95 -16.22 8.22
C TRP A 555 0.21 -17.53 7.93
N THR A 556 -0.63 -17.52 6.90
CA THR A 556 -1.31 -18.73 6.38
C THR A 556 -0.40 -19.44 5.40
N ASP A 557 -0.29 -20.76 5.51
CA ASP A 557 0.54 -21.59 4.64
C ASP A 557 0.07 -21.51 3.18
N ALA A 558 1.00 -21.40 2.25
CA ALA A 558 0.72 -21.45 0.82
C ALA A 558 0.72 -22.89 0.32
N THR A 559 -0.14 -23.20 -0.66
CA THR A 559 -0.36 -24.58 -1.11
C THR A 559 0.70 -25.14 -2.04
N THR A 560 1.44 -24.29 -2.76
CA THR A 560 2.43 -24.73 -3.76
C THR A 560 3.87 -24.49 -3.36
N GLU A 561 4.09 -24.01 -2.14
CA GLU A 561 5.39 -23.54 -1.69
C GLU A 561 6.38 -24.68 -1.41
N THR A 562 7.67 -24.37 -1.51
CA THR A 562 8.79 -25.27 -1.21
C THR A 562 9.76 -24.65 -0.20
N GLY A 563 9.46 -23.44 0.26
CA GLY A 563 10.22 -22.63 1.18
C GLY A 563 9.84 -21.15 1.10
N TYR A 564 10.03 -20.45 2.22
CA TYR A 564 9.69 -19.04 2.40
C TYR A 564 10.94 -18.17 2.49
N LYS A 565 10.84 -16.90 2.07
CA LYS A 565 11.84 -15.85 2.30
C LYS A 565 11.20 -14.72 3.09
N ILE A 566 11.73 -14.47 4.29
CA ILE A 566 11.30 -13.39 5.17
C ILE A 566 12.17 -12.17 4.86
N ALA A 567 11.53 -11.07 4.50
CA ALA A 567 12.18 -9.79 4.23
C ALA A 567 11.78 -8.75 5.27
N ARG A 568 12.73 -7.89 5.65
CA ARG A 568 12.52 -6.80 6.61
C ARG A 568 13.18 -5.50 6.12
N ARG A 569 12.58 -4.36 6.46
CA ARG A 569 13.23 -3.04 6.36
C ARG A 569 13.03 -2.23 7.65
N LEU A 570 13.96 -1.32 7.93
CA LEU A 570 13.87 -0.32 8.99
C LEU A 570 13.30 0.97 8.39
N SER A 571 12.18 1.47 8.90
CA SER A 571 11.61 2.74 8.42
C SER A 571 12.56 3.92 8.73
N PRO A 572 12.76 4.88 7.81
CA PRO A 572 12.04 5.10 6.55
C PRO A 572 12.69 4.46 5.30
N SER A 573 13.59 3.48 5.46
CA SER A 573 14.18 2.78 4.31
C SER A 573 13.09 2.21 3.40
N THR A 574 13.31 2.28 2.09
CA THR A 574 12.42 1.69 1.08
C THR A 574 12.84 0.27 0.69
N ILE A 575 14.08 -0.13 1.00
CA ILE A 575 14.68 -1.39 0.56
C ILE A 575 14.47 -2.49 1.61
N PHE A 576 13.85 -3.60 1.20
CA PHE A 576 13.76 -4.81 2.00
C PHE A 576 15.01 -5.68 1.86
N THR A 577 15.49 -6.23 2.97
CA THR A 577 16.56 -7.23 2.99
C THR A 577 16.00 -8.57 3.48
N THR A 578 16.43 -9.66 2.84
CA THR A 578 16.06 -11.02 3.31
C THR A 578 16.80 -11.30 4.61
N ILE A 579 16.06 -11.60 5.67
CA ILE A 579 16.60 -11.90 7.00
C ILE A 579 16.54 -13.38 7.34
N ALA A 580 15.70 -14.16 6.64
CA ALA A 580 15.60 -15.61 6.81
C ALA A 580 15.04 -16.29 5.55
N THR A 581 15.46 -17.55 5.37
CA THR A 581 14.82 -18.51 4.46
C THR A 581 14.34 -19.69 5.30
N LEU A 582 13.08 -20.09 5.14
CA LEU A 582 12.44 -21.13 5.95
C LEU A 582 12.00 -22.29 5.05
N PRO A 583 11.97 -23.53 5.56
CA PRO A 583 11.49 -24.67 4.79
C PRO A 583 9.99 -24.61 4.56
N ALA A 584 9.51 -25.49 3.69
CA ALA A 584 8.11 -25.70 3.43
C ALA A 584 7.27 -25.95 4.71
N ASN A 585 5.99 -25.59 4.66
CA ASN A 585 4.97 -25.67 5.70
C ASN A 585 5.26 -24.83 6.96
N THR A 586 6.18 -23.87 6.86
CA THR A 586 6.47 -22.94 7.96
C THR A 586 5.46 -21.81 7.96
N VAL A 587 4.77 -21.60 9.08
CA VAL A 587 3.72 -20.57 9.24
C VAL A 587 4.04 -19.50 10.30
N GLN A 588 5.25 -19.54 10.85
CA GLN A 588 5.69 -18.61 11.90
C GLN A 588 7.20 -18.36 11.86
N TYR A 589 7.61 -17.15 12.28
CA TYR A 589 9.02 -16.77 12.40
C TYR A 589 9.25 -15.81 13.57
N ILE A 590 10.37 -15.95 14.26
CA ILE A 590 10.78 -15.05 15.36
C ILE A 590 12.03 -14.29 14.94
N ASP A 591 11.90 -12.98 14.82
CA ASP A 591 13.02 -12.08 14.57
C ASP A 591 13.57 -11.55 15.91
N ASN A 592 14.79 -11.96 16.27
CA ASN A 592 15.48 -11.56 17.51
C ASN A 592 16.54 -10.49 17.28
N THR A 593 16.54 -9.83 16.12
CA THR A 593 17.61 -8.91 15.69
C THR A 593 17.17 -7.46 15.66
N LEU A 594 16.10 -7.10 16.39
CA LEU A 594 15.54 -5.76 16.37
C LEU A 594 16.25 -4.84 17.38
N THR A 595 16.30 -3.57 17.01
CA THR A 595 16.71 -2.49 17.91
C THR A 595 15.49 -1.94 18.66
N PRO A 596 15.65 -1.53 19.93
CA PRO A 596 14.60 -0.84 20.68
C PRO A 596 14.16 0.46 20.01
N ASN A 597 12.94 0.90 20.34
CA ASN A 597 12.37 2.17 19.88
C ASN A 597 12.45 2.39 18.36
N SER A 598 12.23 1.35 17.56
CA SER A 598 12.42 1.37 16.11
C SER A 598 11.22 0.77 15.38
N ARG A 599 10.89 1.31 14.20
CA ARG A 599 9.81 0.81 13.35
C ARG A 599 10.35 -0.08 12.25
N PHE A 600 9.95 -1.35 12.26
CA PHE A 600 10.31 -2.34 11.24
C PHE A 600 9.10 -2.71 10.40
N GLU A 601 9.33 -3.02 9.13
CA GLU A 601 8.31 -3.49 8.22
C GLU A 601 8.74 -4.81 7.60
N TYR A 602 7.81 -5.76 7.53
CA TYR A 602 8.06 -7.13 7.08
C TYR A 602 7.18 -7.51 5.89
N MET A 603 7.72 -8.38 5.04
CA MET A 603 6.98 -9.07 4.00
C MET A 603 7.55 -10.48 3.80
N ILE A 604 6.77 -11.37 3.20
CA ILE A 604 7.18 -12.74 2.90
C ILE A 604 6.91 -13.05 1.42
N THR A 605 7.84 -13.78 0.80
CA THR A 605 7.63 -14.49 -0.46
C THR A 605 7.90 -15.97 -0.27
N PHE A 606 7.50 -16.81 -1.21
CA PHE A 606 7.88 -18.22 -1.27
C PHE A 606 8.27 -18.62 -2.69
N GLN A 607 8.81 -19.83 -2.87
CA GLN A 607 9.04 -20.41 -4.20
C GLN A 607 8.24 -21.70 -4.34
N ASN A 608 7.69 -21.95 -5.52
CA ASN A 608 7.03 -23.22 -5.80
C ASN A 608 8.00 -24.28 -6.36
N SER A 609 7.51 -25.50 -6.59
CA SER A 609 8.30 -26.63 -7.10
C SER A 609 8.88 -26.41 -8.51
N THR A 610 8.38 -25.43 -9.26
CA THR A 610 8.93 -25.04 -10.57
C THR A 610 9.97 -23.93 -10.48
N GLY A 611 10.32 -23.48 -9.27
CA GLY A 611 11.31 -22.43 -9.01
C GLY A 611 10.76 -21.01 -9.14
N VAL A 612 9.48 -20.85 -9.49
CA VAL A 612 8.81 -19.56 -9.61
C VAL A 612 8.58 -18.98 -8.22
N SER A 613 8.98 -17.73 -8.03
CA SER A 613 8.71 -17.01 -6.78
C SER A 613 7.26 -16.51 -6.75
N SER A 614 6.63 -16.62 -5.60
CA SER A 614 5.35 -16.00 -5.25
C SER A 614 5.44 -14.49 -5.36
N ASP A 615 4.28 -13.84 -5.38
CA ASP A 615 4.24 -12.41 -5.09
C ASP A 615 4.54 -12.15 -3.61
N MET A 616 4.87 -10.89 -3.31
CA MET A 616 5.04 -10.41 -1.94
C MET A 616 3.70 -10.48 -1.18
N SER A 617 3.75 -10.86 0.09
CA SER A 617 2.62 -10.72 1.01
C SER A 617 2.23 -9.25 1.24
N ASN A 618 1.17 -9.01 2.02
CA ASN A 618 0.97 -7.70 2.64
C ASN A 618 2.21 -7.30 3.47
N VAL A 619 2.47 -6.00 3.57
CA VAL A 619 3.52 -5.44 4.45
C VAL A 619 2.93 -5.20 5.83
N VAL A 620 3.58 -5.71 6.87
CA VAL A 620 3.19 -5.45 8.26
C VAL A 620 4.25 -4.65 9.00
N ALA A 621 3.82 -3.66 9.75
CA ALA A 621 4.70 -2.82 10.57
C ALA A 621 4.70 -3.28 12.03
N VAL A 622 5.88 -3.24 12.66
CA VAL A 622 6.07 -3.46 14.10
C VAL A 622 6.86 -2.30 14.67
N GLN A 623 6.33 -1.69 15.74
CA GLN A 623 7.04 -0.70 16.56
C GLN A 623 7.58 -1.40 17.80
N THR A 624 8.90 -1.41 17.99
CA THR A 624 9.50 -1.91 19.24
C THR A 624 9.43 -0.85 20.33
N SER A 625 9.18 -1.28 21.58
CA SER A 625 9.22 -0.39 22.75
C SER A 625 10.65 0.02 23.08
N ASN A 626 10.80 1.12 23.82
CA ASN A 626 12.11 1.51 24.37
C ASN A 626 12.50 0.59 25.54
N CYS A 627 13.76 0.17 25.60
CA CYS A 627 14.31 -0.60 26.73
C CYS A 627 15.84 -0.53 26.74
N VAL A 628 16.44 -0.88 27.88
CA VAL A 628 17.90 -1.01 28.02
C VAL A 628 18.31 -2.45 27.72
N ILE A 629 19.22 -2.65 26.76
CA ILE A 629 19.85 -3.95 26.48
C ILE A 629 21.02 -4.14 27.46
N LEU A 630 21.02 -5.23 28.23
CA LEU A 630 22.12 -5.56 29.15
C LEU A 630 23.24 -6.34 28.42
N PRO A 631 24.53 -6.15 28.77
CA PRO A 631 25.65 -6.90 28.18
C PRO A 631 25.58 -8.39 28.51
N THR A 632 26.21 -9.22 27.68
CA THR A 632 26.29 -10.68 27.87
C THR A 632 27.61 -11.06 28.55
N LEU A 633 27.55 -11.74 29.72
CA LEU A 633 28.73 -12.24 30.44
C LEU A 633 29.19 -13.61 29.91
N VAL A 634 30.48 -13.76 29.59
CA VAL A 634 31.09 -15.05 29.19
C VAL A 634 32.23 -15.41 30.13
N ILE A 635 32.05 -16.43 30.98
CA ILE A 635 33.12 -16.91 31.86
C ILE A 635 33.96 -17.96 31.13
N GLN A 636 35.28 -17.76 31.08
CA GLN A 636 36.24 -18.78 30.68
C GLN A 636 36.94 -19.32 31.93
N ASN A 637 37.11 -20.64 32.03
CA ASN A 637 37.79 -21.36 33.11
C ASN A 637 37.16 -21.27 34.53
N LEU A 638 35.86 -21.58 34.66
CA LEU A 638 35.29 -21.95 35.96
C LEU A 638 35.73 -23.39 36.36
N LEU A 639 36.30 -23.54 37.55
CA LEU A 639 36.36 -24.83 38.25
C LEU A 639 34.94 -25.26 38.61
N GLN A 640 34.21 -25.87 37.66
CA GLN A 640 32.85 -26.35 37.92
C GLN A 640 32.81 -27.73 38.58
N ASN A 641 33.94 -28.41 38.73
CA ASN A 641 34.03 -29.74 39.36
C ASN A 641 35.35 -29.89 40.13
N GLU A 642 35.37 -30.86 41.06
CA GLU A 642 36.42 -31.17 42.03
C GLU A 642 37.79 -31.57 41.42
N GLU A 643 38.39 -30.72 40.58
CA GLU A 643 39.73 -30.93 40.00
C GLU A 643 40.82 -30.26 40.86
N VAL A 644 41.89 -31.02 41.17
CA VAL A 644 43.12 -30.51 41.76
C VAL A 644 43.89 -29.71 40.72
N VAL A 645 44.13 -28.43 40.99
CA VAL A 645 44.90 -27.55 40.10
C VAL A 645 46.30 -27.33 40.67
N SER A 646 47.32 -27.61 39.87
CA SER A 646 48.73 -27.34 40.18
C SER A 646 49.10 -25.85 40.08
N ASP A 647 48.23 -25.00 39.52
CA ASP A 647 48.33 -23.54 39.48
C ASP A 647 47.01 -22.87 39.91
N ARG A 648 46.93 -22.44 41.17
CA ARG A 648 45.69 -22.03 41.86
C ARG A 648 45.26 -20.60 41.51
N LYS A 649 44.66 -20.37 40.33
CA LYS A 649 44.08 -19.06 39.95
C LYS A 649 42.58 -19.15 39.65
N ILE A 650 41.80 -18.19 40.14
CA ILE A 650 40.42 -17.90 39.72
C ILE A 650 40.50 -16.75 38.71
N THR A 651 40.05 -16.98 37.48
CA THR A 651 39.97 -15.94 36.42
C THR A 651 38.52 -15.76 35.99
N ALA A 652 38.02 -14.53 35.97
CA ALA A 652 36.73 -14.17 35.39
C ALA A 652 36.90 -13.00 34.43
N ILE A 653 36.25 -13.04 33.26
CA ILE A 653 36.33 -12.02 32.23
C ILE A 653 34.91 -11.54 31.92
N ALA A 654 34.66 -10.24 31.97
CA ALA A 654 33.45 -9.62 31.42
C ALA A 654 33.79 -8.93 30.09
N LYS A 655 32.85 -8.99 29.14
CA LYS A 655 32.98 -8.33 27.82
C LYS A 655 31.80 -7.40 27.60
N ASP A 656 32.07 -6.14 27.30
CA ASP A 656 31.11 -5.16 26.87
C ASP A 656 30.86 -5.28 25.36
N SER A 657 29.59 -5.38 24.97
CA SER A 657 29.17 -5.35 23.57
C SER A 657 28.55 -4.00 23.17
N THR A 658 28.46 -3.04 24.08
CA THR A 658 27.63 -1.83 23.96
C THR A 658 28.16 -0.66 24.79
N SER A 659 29.33 -0.12 24.41
CA SER A 659 29.86 1.26 24.55
C SER A 659 29.56 2.14 25.78
N GLY A 660 29.00 1.64 26.88
CA GLY A 660 28.43 2.46 27.95
C GLY A 660 28.90 2.12 29.37
N ILE A 661 29.50 0.96 29.58
CA ILE A 661 30.07 0.60 30.89
C ILE A 661 31.54 0.97 30.87
N LYS A 662 31.97 1.80 31.84
CA LYS A 662 33.40 2.13 32.00
C LYS A 662 34.06 1.34 33.13
N ASN A 663 33.28 0.94 34.14
CA ASN A 663 33.79 0.29 35.36
C ASN A 663 32.99 -0.98 35.69
N VAL A 664 33.70 -2.09 35.95
CA VAL A 664 33.12 -3.35 36.46
C VAL A 664 33.73 -3.67 37.81
N LYS A 665 32.91 -3.92 38.83
CA LYS A 665 33.34 -4.35 40.16
C LYS A 665 33.09 -5.83 40.36
N PHE A 666 34.12 -6.55 40.78
CA PHE A 666 34.08 -7.94 41.22
C PHE A 666 34.16 -7.98 42.74
N GLU A 667 33.31 -8.79 43.36
CA GLU A 667 33.28 -9.00 44.81
C GLU A 667 33.22 -10.50 45.09
N LEU A 668 34.24 -11.03 45.75
CA LEU A 668 34.25 -12.41 46.22
C LEU A 668 33.76 -12.44 47.67
N TYR A 669 32.83 -13.33 47.97
CA TYR A 669 32.28 -13.57 49.29
C TYR A 669 32.53 -15.00 49.72
N LYS A 670 32.60 -15.22 51.02
CA LYS A 670 32.41 -16.57 51.58
C LYS A 670 30.92 -16.90 51.49
N ALA A 671 30.54 -18.06 50.95
CA ALA A 671 29.12 -18.39 50.76
C ALA A 671 28.33 -18.43 52.07
N SER A 672 29.00 -18.72 53.20
CA SER A 672 28.43 -18.66 54.55
C SER A 672 28.30 -17.24 55.12
N ASN A 673 28.94 -16.24 54.52
CA ASN A 673 28.83 -14.83 54.91
C ASN A 673 28.89 -13.89 53.70
N MET A 674 27.72 -13.48 53.22
CA MET A 674 27.54 -12.60 52.05
C MET A 674 27.48 -11.09 52.40
N THR A 675 27.71 -10.70 53.66
CA THR A 675 27.62 -9.28 54.05
C THR A 675 28.93 -8.52 53.84
N THR A 676 30.07 -9.20 53.82
CA THR A 676 31.39 -8.57 53.65
C THR A 676 32.18 -9.35 52.60
N ALA A 677 32.58 -8.65 51.54
CA ALA A 677 33.41 -9.25 50.51
C ALA A 677 34.81 -9.51 51.08
N ILE A 678 35.32 -10.72 50.85
CA ILE A 678 36.69 -11.10 51.22
C ILE A 678 37.72 -10.55 50.23
N GLU A 679 37.29 -10.25 49.00
CA GLU A 679 38.10 -9.56 48.01
C GLU A 679 37.23 -8.75 47.07
N THR A 680 37.72 -7.58 46.69
CA THR A 680 37.03 -6.69 45.76
C THR A 680 38.01 -6.12 44.74
N SER A 681 37.62 -6.09 43.47
CA SER A 681 38.41 -5.46 42.41
C SER A 681 37.50 -4.62 41.52
N VAL A 682 37.95 -3.42 41.15
CA VAL A 682 37.26 -2.56 40.16
C VAL A 682 38.17 -2.46 38.94
N VAL A 683 37.66 -2.88 37.80
CA VAL A 683 38.39 -2.85 36.52
C VAL A 683 37.75 -1.79 35.64
N GLN A 684 38.57 -0.86 35.15
CA GLN A 684 38.13 0.38 34.48
C GLN A 684 38.38 0.37 32.95
N ALA A 685 38.91 -0.74 32.41
CA ALA A 685 39.18 -0.89 30.98
C ALA A 685 39.08 -2.36 30.55
N GLU A 686 38.69 -2.59 29.29
CA GLU A 686 38.59 -3.90 28.67
C GLU A 686 39.98 -4.52 28.37
N PRO A 687 40.19 -5.85 28.56
CA PRO A 687 39.21 -6.81 29.08
C PRO A 687 38.96 -6.62 30.58
N TYR A 688 37.68 -6.64 31.01
CA TYR A 688 37.34 -6.56 32.42
C TYR A 688 37.66 -7.89 33.12
N GLU A 689 38.88 -8.03 33.62
CA GLU A 689 39.38 -9.28 34.20
C GLU A 689 39.55 -9.24 35.71
N PHE A 690 39.00 -10.25 36.39
CA PHE A 690 39.29 -10.57 37.79
C PHE A 690 40.20 -11.79 37.85
N ASN A 691 41.40 -11.62 38.43
CA ASN A 691 42.39 -12.68 38.59
C ASN A 691 42.79 -12.78 40.07
N LEU A 692 42.47 -13.90 40.73
CA LEU A 692 42.84 -14.15 42.12
C LEU A 692 43.68 -15.42 42.24
N VAL A 693 44.85 -15.32 42.88
CA VAL A 693 45.65 -16.49 43.28
C VAL A 693 45.05 -17.10 44.54
N ALA A 694 44.35 -18.23 44.41
CA ALA A 694 43.61 -18.90 45.48
C ALA A 694 44.50 -19.60 46.54
N ASN A 695 45.81 -19.35 46.55
CA ASN A 695 46.77 -19.96 47.49
C ASN A 695 46.45 -19.69 48.97
N ASN A 696 45.75 -18.59 49.25
CA ASN A 696 45.46 -18.12 50.61
C ASN A 696 43.98 -18.28 51.02
N LEU A 697 43.11 -18.84 50.17
CA LEU A 697 41.71 -19.06 50.50
C LEU A 697 41.53 -20.39 51.26
N PRO A 698 40.88 -20.40 52.44
CA PRO A 698 40.50 -21.64 53.13
C PRO A 698 39.58 -22.54 52.30
N ASN A 699 39.55 -23.83 52.62
CA ASN A 699 38.56 -24.75 52.05
C ASN A 699 37.14 -24.31 52.44
N ASP A 700 36.38 -23.80 51.49
CA ASP A 700 35.00 -23.39 51.69
C ASP A 700 34.27 -23.18 50.35
N ASN A 701 32.98 -22.88 50.44
CA ASN A 701 32.22 -22.36 49.32
C ASN A 701 32.33 -20.82 49.31
N TYR A 702 32.46 -20.26 48.12
CA TYR A 702 32.56 -18.83 47.87
C TYR A 702 31.53 -18.42 46.82
N VAL A 703 31.21 -17.13 46.77
CA VAL A 703 30.33 -16.54 45.76
C VAL A 703 31.05 -15.36 45.13
N LEU A 704 31.26 -15.41 43.81
CA LEU A 704 31.73 -14.27 43.05
C LEU A 704 30.53 -13.49 42.50
N ARG A 705 30.45 -12.21 42.85
CA ARG A 705 29.45 -11.25 42.40
C ARG A 705 30.09 -10.22 41.47
N VAL A 706 29.36 -9.85 40.41
CA VAL A 706 29.83 -8.89 39.39
C VAL A 706 28.82 -7.75 39.23
N LEU A 707 29.29 -6.52 39.38
CA LEU A 707 28.47 -5.29 39.42
C LEU A 707 28.94 -4.29 38.35
N ALA A 708 28.01 -3.58 37.70
CA ALA A 708 28.33 -2.31 37.05
C ALA A 708 28.55 -1.26 38.12
N VAL A 709 29.51 -0.38 37.88
CA VAL A 709 29.65 0.86 38.64
C VAL A 709 29.51 2.05 37.72
N SER A 710 28.71 3.04 38.12
CA SER A 710 28.61 4.33 37.44
C SER A 710 29.97 5.05 37.38
N ASN A 711 30.09 6.06 36.50
CA ASN A 711 31.34 6.79 36.28
C ASN A 711 31.80 7.60 37.52
N ASP A 712 30.89 7.97 38.40
CA ASP A 712 31.12 8.67 39.66
C ASP A 712 31.32 7.71 40.85
N LEU A 713 31.36 6.40 40.60
CA LEU A 713 31.56 5.31 41.57
C LEU A 713 30.51 5.18 42.68
N ASN A 714 29.41 5.95 42.63
CA ASN A 714 28.44 6.06 43.72
C ASN A 714 27.19 5.19 43.54
N GLU A 715 26.84 4.81 42.31
CA GLU A 715 25.72 3.91 42.04
C GLU A 715 26.24 2.56 41.50
N THR A 716 25.86 1.48 42.19
CA THR A 716 26.12 0.11 41.72
C THR A 716 24.82 -0.53 41.25
N LYS A 717 24.84 -1.04 40.01
CA LYS A 717 23.72 -1.82 39.46
C LYS A 717 24.22 -3.23 39.20
N MET A 718 23.52 -4.22 39.75
CA MET A 718 23.89 -5.62 39.59
C MET A 718 23.79 -6.02 38.11
N LEU A 719 24.90 -6.46 37.50
CA LEU A 719 24.96 -6.78 36.07
C LEU A 719 24.74 -8.25 35.72
N SER A 720 24.78 -9.20 36.67
CA SER A 720 24.08 -10.51 36.64
C SER A 720 24.67 -11.53 37.64
N ARG A 721 23.81 -12.49 38.02
CA ARG A 721 24.00 -13.83 38.65
C ARG A 721 25.20 -14.03 39.59
N ASP A 722 24.93 -14.35 40.85
CA ASP A 722 25.93 -14.85 41.81
C ASP A 722 26.52 -16.21 41.34
N PHE A 723 27.85 -16.33 41.28
CA PHE A 723 28.55 -17.56 40.88
C PHE A 723 29.10 -18.29 42.10
N LYS A 724 28.61 -19.50 42.36
CA LYS A 724 29.11 -20.35 43.44
C LYS A 724 30.41 -21.04 43.04
N ILE A 725 31.43 -20.93 43.88
CA ILE A 725 32.78 -21.49 43.71
C ILE A 725 33.06 -22.39 44.91
N LYS A 726 33.59 -23.60 44.72
CA LYS A 726 34.01 -24.49 45.83
C LYS A 726 35.53 -24.62 45.82
N VAL A 727 36.20 -24.35 46.94
CA VAL A 727 37.66 -24.52 47.11
C VAL A 727 37.90 -25.74 48.00
N ASN A 728 38.57 -26.76 47.47
CA ASN A 728 38.93 -28.00 48.19
C ASN A 728 40.47 -28.17 48.22
N ARG A 729 41.03 -28.62 49.36
CA ARG A 729 42.46 -28.98 49.48
C ARG A 729 42.62 -30.48 49.24
N ILE A 730 43.58 -30.86 48.42
CA ILE A 730 44.08 -32.25 48.35
C ILE A 730 45.48 -32.28 48.98
N LEU A 731 45.65 -33.17 49.96
CA LEU A 731 46.96 -33.57 50.50
C LEU A 731 47.72 -34.31 49.40
N ALA A 732 49.01 -34.05 49.28
CA ALA A 732 49.87 -34.67 48.28
C ALA A 732 49.68 -36.19 48.21
N ASN A 733 49.68 -36.72 46.97
CA ASN A 733 49.78 -38.12 46.56
C ASN A 733 48.49 -38.76 46.00
N GLU A 734 48.16 -38.46 44.74
CA GLU A 734 47.54 -39.42 43.81
C GLU A 734 48.03 -39.08 42.37
N PRO A 735 48.50 -40.03 41.54
CA PRO A 735 49.01 -39.75 40.21
C PRO A 735 47.88 -39.50 39.20
N GLN A 736 47.89 -38.32 38.58
CA GLN A 736 46.97 -37.90 37.52
C GLN A 736 47.08 -38.78 36.26
N MET A 737 46.01 -39.48 35.86
CA MET A 737 45.87 -39.97 34.48
C MET A 737 45.24 -38.89 33.60
N SER A 738 46.03 -38.38 32.66
CA SER A 738 45.65 -37.34 31.71
C SER A 738 44.52 -37.78 30.76
N ARG A 739 43.69 -36.81 30.35
CA ARG A 739 42.64 -36.91 29.32
C ARG A 739 43.20 -37.44 27.99
N ARG A 740 43.30 -38.76 27.82
CA ARG A 740 43.66 -39.37 26.53
C ARG A 740 42.41 -39.52 25.66
N LYS A 741 42.49 -39.05 24.40
CA LYS A 741 41.48 -39.32 23.38
C LYS A 741 41.39 -40.84 23.18
N VAL A 742 40.17 -41.40 23.20
CA VAL A 742 39.94 -42.83 22.98
C VAL A 742 39.81 -43.06 21.48
N PHE A 743 40.64 -43.93 20.93
CA PHE A 743 40.60 -44.31 19.52
C PHE A 743 40.36 -45.81 19.40
N VAL A 744 39.52 -46.21 18.45
CA VAL A 744 39.30 -47.62 18.11
C VAL A 744 39.86 -47.82 16.71
N TYR A 745 40.90 -48.65 16.60
CA TYR A 745 41.45 -49.04 15.31
C TYR A 745 41.08 -50.50 15.04
N PRO A 746 40.43 -50.82 13.91
CA PRO A 746 40.40 -52.19 13.46
C PRO A 746 41.85 -52.62 13.17
N ASN A 747 42.28 -53.76 13.72
CA ASN A 747 43.50 -54.40 13.24
C ASN A 747 43.19 -54.88 11.81
N PRO A 748 43.89 -54.42 10.75
CA PRO A 748 43.41 -54.60 9.37
C PRO A 748 43.25 -56.04 8.86
N LEU A 749 43.55 -57.06 9.67
CA LEU A 749 43.55 -58.47 9.29
C LEU A 749 43.02 -59.44 10.37
N GLU A 750 42.37 -58.98 11.46
CA GLU A 750 41.95 -59.87 12.57
C GLU A 750 40.48 -59.69 13.01
N LYS A 751 39.89 -60.75 13.62
CA LYS A 751 38.53 -60.75 14.19
C LYS A 751 38.41 -59.96 15.51
N THR A 752 39.44 -59.22 15.92
CA THR A 752 39.46 -58.42 17.15
C THR A 752 39.86 -56.96 16.87
N ALA A 753 39.35 -56.00 17.65
CA ALA A 753 39.77 -54.60 17.61
C ALA A 753 40.34 -54.13 18.95
N LYS A 754 41.33 -53.24 18.92
CA LYS A 754 41.94 -52.65 20.12
C LYS A 754 41.41 -51.24 20.37
N ILE A 755 41.08 -50.97 21.64
CA ILE A 755 40.67 -49.66 22.15
C ILE A 755 41.87 -49.01 22.81
N TYR A 756 42.39 -47.95 22.19
CA TYR A 756 43.54 -47.22 22.71
C TYR A 756 43.08 -46.09 23.64
N GLY A 757 43.85 -45.88 24.72
CA GLY A 757 43.58 -44.82 25.70
C GLY A 757 42.75 -45.25 26.91
N ILE A 758 42.45 -46.54 27.05
CA ILE A 758 41.79 -47.13 28.23
C ILE A 758 42.65 -48.24 28.85
N ASN A 759 42.37 -48.60 30.11
CA ASN A 759 43.09 -49.65 30.83
C ASN A 759 42.25 -50.94 30.97
N GLU A 760 42.88 -52.02 31.44
CA GLU A 760 42.24 -53.33 31.66
C GLU A 760 41.06 -53.32 32.65
N LYS A 761 40.89 -52.21 33.40
CA LYS A 761 39.78 -52.05 34.33
C LYS A 761 38.54 -51.38 33.71
N THR A 762 38.65 -50.87 32.48
CA THR A 762 37.58 -50.08 31.83
C THR A 762 36.56 -50.98 31.14
N THR A 763 35.27 -50.76 31.39
CA THR A 763 34.16 -51.52 30.76
C THR A 763 33.62 -50.82 29.51
N TRP A 764 33.14 -51.59 28.55
CA TRP A 764 32.57 -51.10 27.30
C TRP A 764 31.39 -51.95 26.83
N GLU A 765 30.50 -51.34 26.02
CA GLU A 765 29.31 -51.98 25.45
C GLU A 765 29.19 -51.66 23.97
N LEU A 766 28.90 -52.67 23.15
CA LEU A 766 28.65 -52.57 21.72
C LEU A 766 27.15 -52.73 21.46
N MET A 767 26.56 -51.80 20.70
CA MET A 767 25.13 -51.75 20.40
C MET A 767 24.88 -51.60 18.90
N ASP A 768 23.72 -52.05 18.43
CA ASP A 768 23.23 -51.67 17.10
C ASP A 768 22.59 -50.27 17.11
N PHE A 769 22.18 -49.76 15.94
CA PHE A 769 21.57 -48.43 15.83
C PHE A 769 20.15 -48.33 16.40
N SER A 770 19.51 -49.46 16.72
CA SER A 770 18.25 -49.45 17.49
C SER A 770 18.49 -49.32 18.99
N GLY A 771 19.75 -49.38 19.43
CA GLY A 771 20.15 -49.32 20.84
C GLY A 771 20.18 -50.69 21.52
N LYS A 772 19.96 -51.79 20.78
CA LYS A 772 20.05 -53.14 21.32
C LYS A 772 21.51 -53.49 21.58
N LYS A 773 21.81 -53.98 22.79
CA LYS A 773 23.15 -54.43 23.18
C LYS A 773 23.49 -55.74 22.48
N ILE A 774 24.62 -55.75 21.80
CA ILE A 774 25.15 -56.88 21.02
C ILE A 774 26.28 -57.57 21.78
N LEU A 775 27.19 -56.80 22.40
CA LEU A 775 28.33 -57.33 23.16
C LEU A 775 28.69 -56.38 24.31
N ALA A 776 29.33 -56.88 25.37
CA ALA A 776 29.96 -56.07 26.40
C ALA A 776 31.23 -56.74 26.91
N GLY A 777 32.17 -55.95 27.42
CA GLY A 777 33.43 -56.47 27.92
C GLY A 777 34.21 -55.45 28.74
N LYS A 778 35.43 -55.85 29.13
CA LYS A 778 36.32 -55.06 29.98
C LYS A 778 37.75 -55.15 29.44
N GLY A 779 38.46 -54.03 29.46
CA GLY A 779 39.81 -53.89 28.94
C GLY A 779 39.88 -53.37 27.50
N SER A 780 41.07 -53.39 26.92
CA SER A 780 41.42 -52.67 25.69
C SER A 780 41.23 -53.47 24.39
N GLN A 781 40.52 -54.60 24.41
CA GLN A 781 40.30 -55.44 23.23
C GLN A 781 38.85 -55.91 23.14
N ILE A 782 38.30 -55.92 21.92
CA ILE A 782 36.95 -56.41 21.59
C ILE A 782 37.11 -57.57 20.61
N ASP A 783 36.45 -58.70 20.88
CA ASP A 783 36.36 -59.83 19.96
C ASP A 783 35.03 -59.82 19.18
N PHE A 784 35.11 -59.86 17.85
CA PHE A 784 33.97 -59.89 16.94
C PHE A 784 33.78 -61.27 16.29
N SER A 785 34.47 -62.30 16.75
CA SER A 785 34.52 -63.63 16.13
C SER A 785 33.16 -64.33 15.94
N SER A 786 32.17 -64.01 16.77
CA SER A 786 30.81 -64.56 16.74
C SER A 786 29.73 -63.61 16.19
N ASN A 787 30.09 -62.44 15.65
CA ASN A 787 29.14 -61.38 15.27
C ASN A 787 29.19 -61.05 13.76
N ALA A 788 28.03 -60.75 13.18
CA ALA A 788 27.88 -60.48 11.74
C ALA A 788 28.43 -59.11 11.32
N ASN A 789 28.76 -58.97 10.03
CA ASN A 789 29.22 -57.71 9.43
C ASN A 789 28.19 -56.60 9.62
N GLY A 790 28.65 -55.43 10.08
CA GLY A 790 27.73 -54.36 10.40
C GLY A 790 28.41 -53.12 10.96
N ASN A 791 27.61 -52.06 11.04
CA ASN A 791 27.98 -50.83 11.74
C ASN A 791 27.37 -50.88 13.14
N TYR A 792 28.15 -50.51 14.15
CA TYR A 792 27.78 -50.57 15.57
C TYR A 792 28.17 -49.28 16.29
N LEU A 793 27.58 -49.07 17.46
CA LEU A 793 27.92 -48.01 18.41
C LEU A 793 28.65 -48.63 19.61
N LEU A 794 29.88 -48.20 19.87
CA LEU A 794 30.65 -48.58 21.05
C LEU A 794 30.56 -47.48 22.11
N LYS A 795 30.08 -47.84 23.30
CA LYS A 795 30.01 -46.96 24.46
C LYS A 795 31.10 -47.33 25.47
N VAL A 796 31.96 -46.36 25.80
CA VAL A 796 33.05 -46.51 26.78
C VAL A 796 33.01 -45.30 27.73
N THR A 797 32.79 -45.55 29.03
CA THR A 797 32.80 -44.50 30.09
C THR A 797 32.08 -43.20 29.69
N GLY A 798 30.83 -43.33 29.25
CA GLY A 798 29.95 -42.19 28.90
C GLY A 798 30.19 -41.54 27.53
N LYS A 799 31.17 -42.01 26.74
CA LYS A 799 31.35 -41.59 25.33
C LYS A 799 30.90 -42.68 24.38
N THR A 800 30.25 -42.29 23.27
CA THR A 800 29.79 -43.20 22.22
C THR A 800 30.55 -42.94 20.93
N ILE A 801 31.11 -43.99 20.33
CA ILE A 801 31.92 -43.94 19.10
C ILE A 801 31.32 -44.93 18.09
N LYS A 802 31.22 -44.55 16.81
CA LYS A 802 30.76 -45.44 15.74
C LYS A 802 31.90 -46.35 15.27
N VAL A 803 31.64 -47.65 15.18
CA VAL A 803 32.61 -48.67 14.76
C VAL A 803 32.00 -49.50 13.62
N SER A 804 32.76 -49.72 12.55
CA SER A 804 32.34 -50.53 11.40
C SER A 804 33.13 -51.84 11.39
N VAL A 805 32.42 -52.98 11.40
CA VAL A 805 33.00 -54.31 11.36
C VAL A 805 32.67 -54.94 10.02
N LYS A 806 33.71 -55.36 9.29
CA LYS A 806 33.60 -56.12 8.05
C LYS A 806 34.43 -57.40 8.20
N SER A 807 33.80 -58.56 8.16
CA SER A 807 34.46 -59.84 7.92
C SER A 807 35.00 -59.82 6.50
N LYS A 808 36.16 -60.43 6.31
CA LYS A 808 36.48 -61.00 5.01
C LYS A 808 35.61 -62.22 4.78
#